data_AF-A0A7Y5NK85-F1
#
_entry.id   AF-A0A7Y5NK85-F1
#
_cell.length_a   1.000
_cell.length_b   1.000
_cell.length_c   1.000
_cell.angle_alpha   90.00
_cell.angle_beta   90.00
_cell.angle_gamma   90.00
#
_symmetry.space_group_name_H-M   'P 1'
#
loop_
_entity.id
_entity.type
_entity.pdbx_description
1 polymer ?
#
loop_
_entity_poly.entity_id
_entity_poly.type
_entity_poly.pdbx_seq_one_letter_code
_entity_poly.pdbx_strand_id
1 'polypeptide(L)'
;MKRMHVQNQIELPATAFRWRFGSGAWRLTVVTKATFELKPNRCERVASPDVLRAADEHHDADPRRSLRASSDLVPLKPRMDVLVVGSAHAPAGQPVASLTARLMVGDLDKAIDVVADRFAGPDGSVRAGAPFLRMPLVYERAAGGPTTWNPVGVGRHGRDAGGAFRLPNLVGPGSPTDSVDVPPVGLGPIAGAWKPRADLLGAHATTWSHVSASPGLVVPDDIDLRYFNAAPADQQREGPVAQGLDVVLEHLSPLVPKLVTRLPDLRPLVIANVGGRHEKLPMRADTIVFEPDRSVCTITYRAVIPVRSGEEDADITIVDDLGVVAGALRGVSLNLDELAETPDVDGTAAGPGGHEQPTMPFQQRIQKLEALGARPQEKQAEGLPFGRSQPPPAAPPAGMRSSRPGHTLALSAEDLAPPPAVVRSTGALATDLPKPSYLKADGPPPSPPRAVSHAARAAEGGVTAASDAAADSASAPRAPPLEPRNAPAEAASPTQVDLLEVLWAADDVLDRAKQSKTLRTTVEKRSARRELVPLDASGKADGDRRWAELTRLLGSPGVIDEQRALETAWLDGAASAGAIRPDLLVATGEIALGLDPRTLLEALIAVVQPLARADNAVNEALESARAALENEWSSARTIDVVVAKLKEVVSRGQRESSWARFESNARRLVLERRAFDMRTLLGGEQIRTTLHFGPSHSGVVLYLPSALKDRLPLFERFPVRAAVEIHPSQDALEPQSFGLFAYALARRIPKPTAT
;
A
#
# COMPACT_ATOMS: atom_id res chain seq x y z
N MET A 1 -23.92 28.06 14.09
CA MET A 1 -22.91 27.34 14.88
C MET A 1 -21.87 28.31 15.41
N LYS A 2 -21.38 28.10 16.64
CA LYS A 2 -20.19 28.78 17.18
C LYS A 2 -18.91 28.11 16.67
N ARG A 3 -17.77 28.80 16.72
CA ARG A 3 -16.56 28.39 15.99
C ARG A 3 -15.64 27.54 16.86
N MET A 4 -15.33 26.34 16.39
CA MET A 4 -14.09 25.67 16.74
C MET A 4 -12.99 26.25 15.85
N HIS A 5 -11.82 26.53 16.43
CA HIS A 5 -10.62 26.90 15.69
C HIS A 5 -9.51 25.92 16.05
N VAL A 6 -8.83 25.39 15.05
CA VAL A 6 -7.69 24.49 15.22
C VAL A 6 -6.49 25.12 14.53
N GLN A 7 -5.54 25.62 15.32
CA GLN A 7 -4.28 26.16 14.83
C GLN A 7 -3.20 25.08 14.92
N ASN A 8 -3.04 24.33 13.84
CA ASN A 8 -1.94 23.39 13.74
C ASN A 8 -0.61 24.15 13.60
N GLN A 9 0.30 24.02 14.56
CA GLN A 9 1.65 24.61 14.51
C GLN A 9 2.75 23.55 14.32
N ILE A 10 2.39 22.28 14.18
CA ILE A 10 3.28 21.18 13.78
C ILE A 10 3.08 20.82 12.32
N GLU A 11 4.14 20.39 11.64
CA GLU A 11 4.15 19.92 10.24
C GLU A 11 3.50 18.52 10.08
N LEU A 12 2.46 18.22 10.85
CA LEU A 12 1.83 16.90 10.93
C LEU A 12 0.30 17.01 10.76
N PRO A 13 -0.33 16.15 9.95
CA PRO A 13 -1.79 16.10 9.79
C PRO A 13 -2.50 16.04 11.14
N ALA A 14 -3.45 16.95 11.35
CA ALA A 14 -4.18 17.08 12.60
C ALA A 14 -5.63 17.47 12.38
N THR A 15 -6.51 17.07 13.31
CA THR A 15 -7.91 17.50 13.36
C THR A 15 -8.45 17.42 14.79
N ALA A 16 -9.65 17.96 15.02
CA ALA A 16 -10.38 17.78 16.26
C ALA A 16 -11.88 17.60 15.98
N PHE A 17 -12.58 16.83 16.82
CA PHE A 17 -14.02 16.61 16.72
C PHE A 17 -14.66 16.46 18.11
N ARG A 18 -15.95 16.83 18.23
CA ARG A 18 -16.73 16.67 19.45
C ARG A 18 -17.62 15.43 19.38
N TRP A 19 -17.75 14.78 20.52
CA TRP A 19 -18.66 13.66 20.78
C TRP A 19 -19.15 13.75 22.23
N ARG A 20 -20.11 12.92 22.62
CA ARG A 20 -20.60 12.88 24.01
C ARG A 20 -20.88 11.47 24.48
N PHE A 21 -20.88 11.28 25.80
CA PHE A 21 -21.48 10.10 26.39
C PHE A 21 -23.02 10.16 26.34
N GLY A 22 -23.68 9.01 26.51
CA GLY A 22 -25.14 8.88 26.63
C GLY A 22 -25.72 9.79 27.72
N SER A 23 -25.05 9.81 28.88
CA SER A 23 -25.25 10.72 30.02
C SER A 23 -25.15 12.22 29.71
N GLY A 24 -24.77 12.60 28.48
CA GLY A 24 -24.63 13.99 28.04
C GLY A 24 -23.26 14.61 28.34
N ALA A 25 -22.33 13.88 28.94
CA ALA A 25 -20.98 14.37 29.22
C ALA A 25 -20.18 14.53 27.91
N TRP A 26 -19.97 15.78 27.46
CA TRP A 26 -19.29 16.08 26.20
C TRP A 26 -17.75 15.95 26.29
N ARG A 27 -17.13 15.64 25.15
CA ARG A 27 -15.68 15.53 24.95
C ARG A 27 -15.28 16.15 23.62
N LEU A 28 -14.08 16.71 23.58
CA LEU A 28 -13.39 17.15 22.37
C LEU A 28 -12.14 16.29 22.20
N THR A 29 -12.09 15.50 21.14
CA THR A 29 -10.93 14.67 20.80
C THR A 29 -10.09 15.39 19.76
N VAL A 30 -8.79 15.54 20.04
CA VAL A 30 -7.78 16.10 19.14
C VAL A 30 -6.87 14.97 18.71
N VAL A 31 -6.61 14.85 17.40
CA VAL A 31 -5.80 13.79 16.80
C VAL A 31 -4.72 14.40 15.91
N THR A 32 -3.50 13.86 15.96
CA THR A 32 -2.46 14.11 14.95
C THR A 32 -1.72 12.83 14.60
N LYS A 33 -1.15 12.73 13.40
CA LYS A 33 -0.35 11.57 12.96
C LYS A 33 1.03 12.00 12.50
N ALA A 34 2.05 11.30 13.01
CA ALA A 34 3.40 11.34 12.47
C ALA A 34 3.68 10.12 11.59
N THR A 35 4.54 10.29 10.59
CA THR A 35 5.04 9.20 9.73
C THR A 35 6.56 9.21 9.73
N PHE A 36 7.15 8.02 9.74
CA PHE A 36 8.58 7.82 9.84
C PHE A 36 9.06 6.76 8.86
N GLU A 37 10.25 6.95 8.30
CA GLU A 37 10.93 5.97 7.46
C GLU A 37 11.57 4.87 8.31
N LEU A 38 11.35 3.61 7.96
CA LEU A 38 11.85 2.42 8.68
C LEU A 38 13.28 2.05 8.23
N LYS A 39 14.29 2.72 8.79
CA LYS A 39 15.71 2.39 8.59
C LYS A 39 16.26 1.53 9.73
N PRO A 40 17.34 0.76 9.52
CA PRO A 40 18.07 0.12 10.61
C PRO A 40 18.54 1.13 11.67
N ASN A 41 18.53 0.70 12.93
CA ASN A 41 18.93 1.45 14.14
C ASN A 41 18.07 2.67 14.52
N ARG A 42 17.46 3.40 13.57
CA ARG A 42 16.68 4.62 13.84
C ARG A 42 15.56 4.83 12.81
N CYS A 43 14.38 5.23 13.27
CA CYS A 43 13.32 5.77 12.40
C CYS A 43 13.43 7.30 12.27
N GLU A 44 13.15 7.85 11.08
CA GLU A 44 13.31 9.29 10.79
C GLU A 44 12.01 9.92 10.23
N ARG A 45 11.66 11.14 10.62
CA ARG A 45 10.40 11.80 10.19
C ARG A 45 10.45 12.10 8.70
N VAL A 46 9.45 11.64 7.94
CA VAL A 46 9.32 11.97 6.51
C VAL A 46 8.79 13.39 6.33
N ALA A 47 9.10 14.02 5.18
CA ALA A 47 8.62 15.36 4.86
C ALA A 47 7.12 15.39 4.53
N SER A 48 6.63 14.37 3.80
CA SER A 48 5.20 14.15 3.51
C SER A 48 4.64 13.01 4.37
N PRO A 49 4.00 13.30 5.52
CA PRO A 49 3.37 12.28 6.36
C PRO A 49 2.03 11.75 5.78
N ASP A 50 1.71 10.49 6.07
CA ASP A 50 0.38 9.92 5.80
C ASP A 50 -0.73 10.79 6.43
N VAL A 51 -1.78 11.05 5.66
CA VAL A 51 -2.98 11.75 6.14
C VAL A 51 -3.71 10.97 7.24
N LEU A 52 -4.54 11.67 8.02
CA LEU A 52 -5.51 11.05 8.91
C LEU A 52 -6.59 10.33 8.08
N ARG A 53 -6.88 9.08 8.41
CA ARG A 53 -7.93 8.26 7.78
C ARG A 53 -9.24 8.53 8.50
N ALA A 54 -10.25 9.02 7.78
CA ALA A 54 -11.56 9.32 8.36
C ALA A 54 -12.43 8.07 8.60
N ALA A 55 -12.20 6.99 7.84
CA ALA A 55 -12.94 5.73 7.90
C ALA A 55 -11.97 4.52 7.85
N ASP A 56 -12.49 3.33 8.11
CA ASP A 56 -11.78 2.06 7.94
C ASP A 56 -11.59 1.76 6.43
N GLU A 57 -10.37 1.38 6.02
CA GLU A 57 -10.04 0.97 4.64
C GLU A 57 -10.00 -0.56 4.54
N HIS A 58 -10.77 -1.17 3.63
CA HIS A 58 -10.71 -2.61 3.34
C HIS A 58 -9.68 -2.96 2.25
N HIS A 59 -9.14 -4.18 2.29
CA HIS A 59 -8.28 -4.70 1.23
C HIS A 59 -8.97 -4.72 -0.14
N ASP A 60 -8.27 -4.22 -1.15
CA ASP A 60 -8.71 -4.07 -2.54
C ASP A 60 -10.08 -3.34 -2.69
N ALA A 61 -10.39 -2.45 -1.72
CA ALA A 61 -11.63 -1.69 -1.59
C ALA A 61 -12.93 -2.53 -1.50
N ASP A 62 -12.82 -3.81 -1.15
CA ASP A 62 -13.97 -4.71 -1.01
C ASP A 62 -14.40 -4.85 0.47
N PRO A 63 -15.59 -4.37 0.89
CA PRO A 63 -16.04 -4.43 2.28
C PRO A 63 -16.22 -5.87 2.81
N ARG A 64 -16.23 -6.88 1.93
CA ARG A 64 -16.29 -8.30 2.29
C ARG A 64 -14.93 -8.87 2.70
N ARG A 65 -13.86 -8.07 2.67
CA ARG A 65 -12.48 -8.46 2.99
C ARG A 65 -12.00 -7.86 4.30
N SER A 66 -10.81 -8.24 4.75
CA SER A 66 -10.24 -7.69 5.99
C SER A 66 -9.77 -6.24 5.82
N LEU A 67 -9.56 -5.56 6.96
CA LEU A 67 -9.09 -4.17 6.94
C LEU A 67 -7.61 -4.08 6.53
N ARG A 68 -7.35 -3.22 5.55
CA ARG A 68 -6.02 -2.70 5.25
C ARG A 68 -5.60 -1.67 6.31
N ALA A 69 -6.52 -0.80 6.74
CA ALA A 69 -6.25 0.20 7.77
C ALA A 69 -7.53 0.50 8.58
N SER A 70 -7.37 0.81 9.87
CA SER A 70 -8.45 1.38 10.69
C SER A 70 -8.43 2.91 10.63
N SER A 71 -9.59 3.52 10.88
CA SER A 71 -9.75 4.97 11.04
C SER A 71 -8.88 5.54 12.17
N ASP A 72 -8.37 6.76 11.94
CA ASP A 72 -7.74 7.60 12.97
C ASP A 72 -8.77 8.44 13.73
N LEU A 73 -10.02 8.51 13.28
CA LEU A 73 -11.06 9.34 13.85
C LEU A 73 -12.00 8.51 14.73
N VAL A 74 -11.46 8.01 15.86
CA VAL A 74 -12.22 7.33 16.92
C VAL A 74 -12.20 8.15 18.22
N PRO A 75 -13.30 8.18 19.01
CA PRO A 75 -13.44 8.95 20.24
C PRO A 75 -12.22 8.91 21.18
N LEU A 76 -11.78 7.71 21.56
CA LEU A 76 -10.57 7.44 22.31
C LEU A 76 -10.20 5.97 22.15
N LYS A 77 -8.92 5.61 22.24
CA LYS A 77 -8.48 4.22 22.44
C LYS A 77 -7.94 4.09 23.86
N PRO A 78 -8.47 3.21 24.75
CA PRO A 78 -7.97 3.10 26.12
C PRO A 78 -6.53 2.55 26.18
N ARG A 79 -6.21 1.60 25.30
CA ARG A 79 -4.88 0.99 25.13
C ARG A 79 -4.20 1.48 23.84
N MET A 80 -2.90 1.25 23.71
CA MET A 80 -2.20 1.47 22.44
C MET A 80 -2.34 0.24 21.54
N ASP A 81 -2.78 0.45 20.29
CA ASP A 81 -2.71 -0.54 19.21
C ASP A 81 -1.29 -0.60 18.63
N VAL A 82 -0.76 -1.81 18.39
CA VAL A 82 0.38 -2.05 17.50
C VAL A 82 -0.06 -2.96 16.35
N LEU A 83 0.27 -2.56 15.12
CA LEU A 83 -0.21 -3.20 13.89
C LEU A 83 0.92 -3.38 12.87
N VAL A 84 0.84 -4.43 12.06
CA VAL A 84 1.67 -4.60 10.84
C VAL A 84 0.77 -4.85 9.65
N VAL A 85 0.95 -4.07 8.59
CA VAL A 85 0.24 -4.18 7.31
C VAL A 85 1.27 -4.34 6.20
N GLY A 86 1.36 -5.53 5.62
CA GLY A 86 2.41 -5.87 4.67
C GLY A 86 2.54 -7.38 4.46
N SER A 87 3.77 -7.84 4.24
CA SER A 87 4.04 -9.25 3.91
C SER A 87 5.16 -9.85 4.77
N ALA A 88 5.15 -11.17 4.88
CA ALA A 88 6.35 -11.92 5.21
C ALA A 88 7.22 -12.08 3.95
N HIS A 89 8.53 -11.89 4.08
CA HIS A 89 9.52 -11.95 3.00
C HIS A 89 10.57 -13.02 3.30
N ALA A 90 10.89 -13.83 2.28
CA ALA A 90 11.84 -14.92 2.42
C ALA A 90 13.30 -14.41 2.44
N PRO A 91 14.17 -14.97 3.31
CA PRO A 91 15.52 -14.47 3.48
C PRO A 91 16.39 -14.66 2.22
N ALA A 92 17.26 -13.68 1.94
CA ALA A 92 18.23 -13.72 0.84
C ALA A 92 17.64 -14.00 -0.57
N GLY A 93 16.35 -13.69 -0.77
CA GLY A 93 15.67 -13.91 -2.05
C GLY A 93 15.54 -15.39 -2.44
N GLN A 94 15.63 -16.31 -1.47
CA GLN A 94 15.44 -17.75 -1.69
C GLN A 94 14.00 -18.16 -1.36
N PRO A 95 13.25 -18.81 -2.26
CA PRO A 95 11.88 -19.25 -1.96
C PRO A 95 11.84 -20.28 -0.82
N VAL A 96 10.98 -20.08 0.18
CA VAL A 96 10.85 -20.99 1.34
C VAL A 96 9.47 -21.65 1.43
N ALA A 97 9.44 -22.87 1.97
CA ALA A 97 8.18 -23.57 2.27
C ALA A 97 7.50 -23.03 3.54
N SER A 98 8.28 -22.54 4.49
CA SER A 98 7.81 -21.82 5.68
C SER A 98 8.88 -20.88 6.24
N LEU A 99 8.44 -19.89 7.01
CA LEU A 99 9.27 -19.07 7.91
C LEU A 99 8.44 -18.59 9.10
N THR A 100 9.07 -18.13 10.17
CA THR A 100 8.39 -17.42 11.27
C THR A 100 8.59 -15.91 11.09
N ALA A 101 7.49 -15.15 10.98
CA ALA A 101 7.51 -13.69 10.93
C ALA A 101 7.23 -13.13 12.34
N ARG A 102 7.96 -12.10 12.77
CA ARG A 102 7.92 -11.62 14.16
C ARG A 102 7.98 -10.11 14.31
N LEU A 103 7.14 -9.61 15.21
CA LEU A 103 7.05 -8.24 15.69
C LEU A 103 7.48 -8.20 17.16
N MET A 104 8.50 -7.42 17.49
CA MET A 104 8.81 -7.05 18.88
C MET A 104 8.83 -5.53 19.02
N VAL A 105 8.14 -4.99 20.03
CA VAL A 105 7.97 -3.54 20.26
C VAL A 105 7.95 -3.27 21.76
N GLY A 106 9.13 -3.01 22.34
CA GLY A 106 9.29 -3.01 23.81
C GLY A 106 9.08 -4.40 24.41
N ASP A 107 8.09 -4.56 25.29
CA ASP A 107 7.72 -5.84 25.92
C ASP A 107 6.73 -6.70 25.11
N LEU A 108 6.07 -6.10 24.11
CA LEU A 108 5.26 -6.82 23.13
C LEU A 108 6.18 -7.67 22.24
N ASP A 109 5.87 -8.95 22.12
CA ASP A 109 6.63 -9.95 21.37
C ASP A 109 5.64 -10.95 20.76
N LYS A 110 5.40 -10.84 19.45
CA LYS A 110 4.44 -11.67 18.71
C LYS A 110 5.09 -12.26 17.48
N ALA A 111 5.00 -13.59 17.37
CA ALA A 111 5.40 -14.36 16.21
C ALA A 111 4.19 -15.03 15.55
N ILE A 112 4.26 -15.24 14.24
CA ILE A 112 3.35 -16.09 13.47
C ILE A 112 4.17 -16.98 12.54
N ASP A 113 3.79 -18.26 12.43
CA ASP A 113 4.36 -19.16 11.45
C ASP A 113 3.63 -18.97 10.12
N VAL A 114 4.41 -18.77 9.07
CA VAL A 114 3.95 -18.43 7.72
C VAL A 114 4.36 -19.55 6.78
N VAL A 115 3.40 -20.30 6.28
CA VAL A 115 3.60 -21.51 5.48
C VAL A 115 3.05 -21.31 4.06
N ALA A 116 3.71 -21.92 3.07
CA ALA A 116 3.28 -21.94 1.68
C ALA A 116 1.83 -22.41 1.49
N ASP A 117 1.26 -22.11 0.32
CA ASP A 117 -0.11 -22.52 -0.02
C ASP A 117 -0.23 -24.05 -0.06
N ARG A 118 -1.20 -24.60 0.68
CA ARG A 118 -1.35 -26.04 0.93
C ARG A 118 -2.82 -26.43 0.87
N PHE A 119 -3.09 -27.68 0.50
CA PHE A 119 -4.42 -28.19 0.22
C PHE A 119 -4.60 -29.56 0.86
N ALA A 120 -5.65 -29.73 1.66
CA ALA A 120 -6.02 -30.99 2.27
C ALA A 120 -7.09 -31.69 1.41
N GLY A 121 -6.81 -32.94 1.01
CA GLY A 121 -7.72 -33.80 0.27
C GLY A 121 -8.87 -34.36 1.12
N PRO A 122 -9.89 -34.97 0.49
CA PRO A 122 -10.98 -35.63 1.20
C PRO A 122 -10.52 -36.89 1.98
N ASP A 123 -9.35 -37.44 1.63
CA ASP A 123 -8.66 -38.55 2.30
C ASP A 123 -7.77 -38.11 3.47
N GLY A 124 -7.64 -36.79 3.72
CA GLY A 124 -6.74 -36.22 4.71
C GLY A 124 -5.29 -36.05 4.23
N SER A 125 -4.97 -36.35 2.96
CA SER A 125 -3.64 -36.08 2.41
C SER A 125 -3.40 -34.57 2.29
N VAL A 126 -2.21 -34.08 2.67
CA VAL A 126 -1.86 -32.66 2.55
C VAL A 126 -0.87 -32.46 1.40
N ARG A 127 -1.34 -31.83 0.32
CA ARG A 127 -0.51 -31.46 -0.83
C ARG A 127 0.06 -30.06 -0.62
N ALA A 128 1.39 -29.96 -0.61
CA ALA A 128 2.09 -28.68 -0.69
C ALA A 128 1.96 -28.02 -2.08
N GLY A 129 1.93 -26.69 -2.09
CA GLY A 129 2.15 -25.84 -3.26
C GLY A 129 3.61 -25.37 -3.35
N ALA A 130 3.84 -24.36 -4.19
CA ALA A 130 5.17 -23.81 -4.40
C ALA A 130 5.69 -23.04 -3.16
N PRO A 131 6.98 -23.13 -2.82
CA PRO A 131 7.67 -22.20 -1.93
C PRO A 131 7.46 -20.73 -2.33
N PHE A 132 7.44 -19.82 -1.36
CA PHE A 132 7.16 -18.39 -1.59
C PHE A 132 8.38 -17.51 -1.34
N LEU A 133 8.45 -16.39 -2.09
CA LEU A 133 9.35 -15.27 -1.81
C LEU A 133 8.69 -14.20 -0.92
N ARG A 134 7.38 -14.00 -1.09
CA ARG A 134 6.58 -13.01 -0.36
C ARG A 134 5.19 -13.58 -0.08
N MET A 135 4.70 -13.45 1.15
CA MET A 135 3.39 -13.93 1.59
C MET A 135 2.62 -12.80 2.30
N PRO A 136 1.51 -12.28 1.74
CA PRO A 136 0.72 -11.21 2.37
C PRO A 136 0.15 -11.62 3.72
N LEU A 137 0.25 -10.75 4.73
CA LEU A 137 -0.19 -11.03 6.11
C LEU A 137 -1.63 -10.58 6.36
N VAL A 138 -2.53 -11.06 5.51
CA VAL A 138 -3.97 -10.73 5.50
C VAL A 138 -4.80 -11.84 6.16
N TYR A 139 -5.92 -11.50 6.78
CA TYR A 139 -6.76 -12.45 7.52
C TYR A 139 -7.40 -13.53 6.63
N GLU A 140 -7.58 -13.26 5.32
CA GLU A 140 -7.97 -14.23 4.29
C GLU A 140 -6.93 -15.36 4.04
N ARG A 141 -5.77 -15.29 4.71
CA ARG A 141 -4.73 -16.32 4.73
C ARG A 141 -4.54 -16.96 6.12
N ALA A 142 -5.23 -16.50 7.14
CA ALA A 142 -5.30 -17.13 8.46
C ALA A 142 -6.44 -18.16 8.52
N ALA A 143 -6.50 -18.97 9.58
CA ALA A 143 -7.67 -19.81 9.85
C ALA A 143 -8.94 -18.96 10.06
N GLY A 144 -10.12 -19.52 9.78
CA GLY A 144 -11.39 -18.86 10.06
C GLY A 144 -12.59 -19.36 9.23
N GLY A 145 -13.49 -18.42 8.93
CA GLY A 145 -14.77 -18.64 8.26
C GLY A 145 -15.94 -18.09 9.08
N PRO A 146 -17.17 -18.07 8.52
CA PRO A 146 -18.27 -17.23 9.01
C PRO A 146 -18.73 -17.42 10.46
N THR A 147 -18.45 -18.57 11.08
CA THR A 147 -18.79 -18.87 12.49
C THR A 147 -17.65 -18.59 13.48
N THR A 148 -16.50 -18.12 12.99
CA THR A 148 -15.31 -17.81 13.79
C THR A 148 -15.16 -16.30 13.99
N TRP A 149 -14.19 -15.88 14.81
CA TRP A 149 -13.90 -14.45 14.96
C TRP A 149 -13.28 -13.80 13.71
N ASN A 150 -12.72 -14.60 12.80
CA ASN A 150 -12.21 -14.19 11.49
C ASN A 150 -13.16 -14.67 10.38
N PRO A 151 -14.25 -13.94 10.06
CA PRO A 151 -15.28 -14.42 9.14
C PRO A 151 -14.78 -14.66 7.71
N VAL A 152 -13.70 -13.99 7.31
CA VAL A 152 -13.09 -14.07 5.96
C VAL A 152 -11.94 -15.09 5.86
N GLY A 153 -11.63 -15.80 6.95
CA GLY A 153 -10.51 -16.72 7.05
C GLY A 153 -10.73 -18.08 6.37
N VAL A 154 -9.63 -18.82 6.21
CA VAL A 154 -9.58 -20.14 5.58
C VAL A 154 -10.21 -21.21 6.49
N GLY A 155 -11.21 -21.93 5.99
CA GLY A 155 -11.87 -23.01 6.72
C GLY A 155 -12.53 -24.05 5.82
N ARG A 156 -13.15 -25.07 6.44
CA ARG A 156 -13.71 -26.28 5.79
C ARG A 156 -14.82 -26.04 4.74
N HIS A 157 -15.27 -24.80 4.57
CA HIS A 157 -16.37 -24.38 3.70
C HIS A 157 -15.93 -24.14 2.24
N GLY A 158 -14.66 -23.77 2.01
CA GLY A 158 -14.11 -23.54 0.67
C GLY A 158 -13.53 -24.80 0.04
N ARG A 159 -14.38 -25.74 -0.38
CA ARG A 159 -13.98 -26.96 -1.11
C ARG A 159 -14.03 -26.79 -2.63
N ASP A 160 -13.09 -27.41 -3.33
CA ASP A 160 -13.12 -27.56 -4.78
C ASP A 160 -13.99 -28.76 -5.23
N ALA A 161 -14.08 -28.95 -6.56
CA ALA A 161 -14.86 -30.05 -7.16
C ALA A 161 -14.28 -31.46 -6.88
N GLY A 162 -13.02 -31.57 -6.42
CA GLY A 162 -12.43 -32.80 -5.91
C GLY A 162 -12.65 -33.00 -4.40
N GLY A 163 -13.36 -32.08 -3.75
CA GLY A 163 -13.60 -32.08 -2.31
C GLY A 163 -12.39 -31.62 -1.48
N ALA A 164 -11.28 -31.22 -2.10
CA ALA A 164 -10.11 -30.70 -1.39
C ALA A 164 -10.36 -29.25 -0.95
N PHE A 165 -9.73 -28.83 0.14
CA PHE A 165 -9.84 -27.46 0.68
C PHE A 165 -8.46 -26.89 1.01
N ARG A 166 -8.36 -25.56 0.97
CA ARG A 166 -7.13 -24.84 1.30
C ARG A 166 -6.88 -24.87 2.81
N LEU A 167 -5.62 -24.96 3.20
CA LEU A 167 -5.15 -24.78 4.58
C LEU A 167 -4.66 -23.34 4.81
N PRO A 168 -4.63 -22.83 6.06
CA PRO A 168 -4.12 -21.50 6.35
C PRO A 168 -2.64 -21.35 5.96
N ASN A 169 -2.23 -20.16 5.53
CA ASN A 169 -0.81 -19.80 5.48
C ASN A 169 -0.32 -19.31 6.84
N LEU A 170 -1.17 -18.58 7.57
CA LEU A 170 -0.82 -17.93 8.84
C LEU A 170 -1.37 -18.77 9.99
N VAL A 171 -0.47 -19.29 10.84
CA VAL A 171 -0.82 -20.07 12.04
C VAL A 171 -0.01 -19.59 13.26
N GLY A 172 -0.51 -19.85 14.46
CA GLY A 172 0.24 -19.53 15.68
C GLY A 172 1.52 -20.38 15.80
N PRO A 173 2.61 -19.87 16.39
CA PRO A 173 3.88 -20.59 16.48
C PRO A 173 3.74 -22.02 17.03
N GLY A 174 4.18 -23.02 16.26
CA GLY A 174 4.07 -24.43 16.63
C GLY A 174 2.66 -25.03 16.60
N SER A 175 1.67 -24.35 16.02
CA SER A 175 0.33 -24.92 15.80
C SER A 175 0.34 -26.05 14.75
N PRO A 176 -0.62 -26.99 14.78
CA PRO A 176 -0.81 -27.97 13.71
C PRO A 176 -0.96 -27.27 12.36
N THR A 177 -0.03 -27.53 11.43
CA THR A 177 0.00 -26.79 10.16
C THR A 177 -0.90 -27.45 9.11
N ASP A 178 -1.22 -28.74 9.28
CA ASP A 178 -2.05 -29.60 8.45
C ASP A 178 -3.57 -29.42 8.67
N SER A 179 -3.96 -28.58 9.64
CA SER A 179 -5.36 -28.35 10.02
C SER A 179 -5.85 -26.93 9.74
N VAL A 180 -7.17 -26.79 9.61
CA VAL A 180 -7.91 -25.51 9.67
C VAL A 180 -8.50 -25.25 11.07
N ASP A 181 -8.54 -26.26 11.94
CA ASP A 181 -9.14 -26.18 13.27
C ASP A 181 -8.12 -25.64 14.29
N VAL A 182 -7.48 -24.52 13.94
CA VAL A 182 -6.48 -23.78 14.74
C VAL A 182 -6.98 -22.35 14.98
N PRO A 183 -6.54 -21.68 16.06
CA PRO A 183 -6.90 -20.29 16.30
C PRO A 183 -6.48 -19.39 15.12
N PRO A 184 -7.35 -18.50 14.62
CA PRO A 184 -6.95 -17.45 13.69
C PRO A 184 -5.84 -16.58 14.29
N VAL A 185 -4.89 -16.14 13.45
CA VAL A 185 -3.82 -15.21 13.83
C VAL A 185 -3.62 -14.16 12.75
N GLY A 186 -3.15 -12.98 13.12
CA GLY A 186 -2.83 -11.89 12.19
C GLY A 186 -2.16 -10.73 12.91
N LEU A 187 -1.53 -9.83 12.15
CA LEU A 187 -0.88 -8.63 12.65
C LEU A 187 -1.62 -7.32 12.30
N GLY A 188 -2.54 -7.37 11.33
CA GLY A 188 -3.32 -6.23 10.85
C GLY A 188 -4.57 -5.91 11.69
N PRO A 189 -5.28 -4.81 11.37
CA PRO A 189 -6.45 -4.35 12.13
C PRO A 189 -7.69 -5.27 11.99
N ILE A 190 -8.47 -5.37 13.06
CA ILE A 190 -9.76 -6.06 13.13
C ILE A 190 -10.90 -5.06 12.87
N ALA A 191 -11.86 -5.42 12.00
CA ALA A 191 -13.01 -4.58 11.69
C ALA A 191 -13.98 -4.44 12.88
N GLY A 192 -14.70 -3.32 12.98
CA GLY A 192 -15.63 -3.05 14.11
C GLY A 192 -16.73 -4.10 14.25
N ALA A 193 -17.24 -4.61 13.12
CA ALA A 193 -18.27 -5.65 13.04
C ALA A 193 -17.76 -7.08 13.33
N TRP A 194 -16.45 -7.29 13.48
CA TRP A 194 -15.93 -8.62 13.79
C TRP A 194 -16.01 -8.90 15.28
N LYS A 195 -16.30 -10.16 15.63
CA LYS A 195 -16.59 -10.61 17.01
C LYS A 195 -15.68 -10.03 18.11
N PRO A 196 -14.34 -9.94 17.97
CA PRO A 196 -13.46 -9.42 19.05
C PRO A 196 -13.68 -7.95 19.39
N ARG A 197 -14.31 -7.18 18.49
CA ARG A 197 -14.71 -5.78 18.72
C ARG A 197 -16.22 -5.70 18.98
N ALA A 198 -17.05 -6.38 18.18
CA ALA A 198 -18.50 -6.35 18.33
C ALA A 198 -18.98 -6.83 19.72
N ASP A 199 -18.35 -7.85 20.32
CA ASP A 199 -18.69 -8.34 21.67
C ASP A 199 -18.53 -7.26 22.76
N LEU A 200 -17.68 -6.25 22.55
CA LEU A 200 -17.38 -5.17 23.50
C LEU A 200 -18.48 -4.10 23.58
N LEU A 201 -19.42 -4.11 22.64
CA LEU A 201 -20.58 -3.21 22.61
C LEU A 201 -21.76 -3.73 23.46
N GLY A 202 -21.72 -5.00 23.89
CA GLY A 202 -22.69 -5.59 24.80
C GLY A 202 -24.13 -5.59 24.29
N ALA A 203 -25.00 -4.83 24.93
CA ALA A 203 -26.39 -4.64 24.52
C ALA A 203 -26.54 -3.74 23.28
N HIS A 204 -25.57 -2.86 23.02
CA HIS A 204 -25.62 -1.89 21.92
C HIS A 204 -25.05 -2.44 20.60
N ALA A 205 -24.61 -3.69 20.54
CA ALA A 205 -23.75 -4.24 19.47
C ALA A 205 -24.29 -4.21 18.03
N THR A 206 -25.48 -3.64 17.84
CA THR A 206 -26.36 -3.84 16.69
C THR A 206 -27.23 -2.61 16.39
N THR A 207 -27.61 -1.83 17.42
CA THR A 207 -27.97 -0.40 17.28
C THR A 207 -26.74 0.50 17.09
N TRP A 208 -25.54 -0.03 17.32
CA TRP A 208 -24.28 0.67 17.12
C TRP A 208 -23.81 0.60 15.68
N SER A 209 -24.06 1.68 14.94
CA SER A 209 -23.37 1.94 13.67
C SER A 209 -21.85 1.91 13.88
N HIS A 210 -21.16 0.99 13.19
CA HIS A 210 -19.70 0.79 13.31
C HIS A 210 -18.84 1.95 12.74
N VAL A 211 -19.48 3.06 12.38
CA VAL A 211 -18.90 4.23 11.70
C VAL A 211 -17.91 4.99 12.60
N SER A 212 -16.99 5.70 11.96
CA SER A 212 -16.00 6.57 12.62
C SER A 212 -16.62 7.91 13.05
N ALA A 213 -15.81 8.84 13.58
CA ALA A 213 -16.31 10.08 14.18
C ALA A 213 -17.19 10.94 13.25
N SER A 214 -18.50 10.85 13.45
CA SER A 214 -19.52 11.67 12.81
C SER A 214 -19.91 12.89 13.68
N PRO A 215 -20.52 13.93 13.08
CA PRO A 215 -21.06 15.06 13.85
C PRO A 215 -22.08 14.60 14.89
N GLY A 216 -21.81 14.86 16.17
CA GLY A 216 -22.74 14.55 17.25
C GLY A 216 -22.73 13.10 17.76
N LEU A 217 -21.74 12.28 17.38
CA LEU A 217 -21.54 10.91 17.87
C LEU A 217 -21.79 10.77 19.39
N VAL A 218 -22.68 9.84 19.74
CA VAL A 218 -23.04 9.50 21.12
C VAL A 218 -22.48 8.12 21.46
N VAL A 219 -21.71 8.04 22.55
CA VAL A 219 -21.11 6.81 23.07
C VAL A 219 -21.89 6.39 24.33
N PRO A 220 -22.61 5.25 24.37
CA PRO A 220 -23.24 4.81 25.61
C PRO A 220 -22.21 4.62 26.73
N ASP A 221 -22.58 5.01 27.96
CA ASP A 221 -21.69 5.00 29.12
C ASP A 221 -21.26 3.58 29.56
N ASP A 222 -21.95 2.55 29.05
CA ASP A 222 -21.79 1.13 29.38
C ASP A 222 -21.09 0.29 28.29
N ILE A 223 -20.72 0.84 27.12
CA ILE A 223 -19.85 0.09 26.19
C ILE A 223 -18.42 -0.03 26.73
N ASP A 224 -17.76 -1.14 26.45
CA ASP A 224 -16.33 -1.24 26.70
C ASP A 224 -15.57 -0.47 25.62
N LEU A 225 -14.95 0.64 26.03
CA LEU A 225 -14.20 1.56 25.18
C LEU A 225 -13.02 0.89 24.44
N ARG A 226 -12.63 -0.35 24.80
CA ARG A 226 -11.72 -1.18 24.00
C ARG A 226 -12.28 -1.53 22.61
N TYR A 227 -13.58 -1.33 22.36
CA TYR A 227 -14.17 -1.37 21.01
C TYR A 227 -13.40 -0.52 19.98
N PHE A 228 -12.85 0.63 20.42
CA PHE A 228 -12.09 1.53 19.55
C PHE A 228 -10.64 1.09 19.31
N ASN A 229 -10.11 0.13 20.08
CA ASN A 229 -8.85 -0.54 19.74
C ASN A 229 -9.07 -1.49 18.55
N ALA A 230 -8.29 -1.32 17.50
CA ALA A 230 -8.37 -2.10 16.27
C ALA A 230 -7.35 -3.24 16.23
N ALA A 231 -6.35 -3.25 17.11
CA ALA A 231 -5.37 -4.33 17.17
C ALA A 231 -5.95 -5.58 17.89
N PRO A 232 -5.60 -6.79 17.43
CA PRO A 232 -5.65 -8.02 18.23
C PRO A 232 -5.16 -7.78 19.67
N ALA A 233 -5.82 -8.41 20.66
CA ALA A 233 -5.56 -8.14 22.07
C ALA A 233 -4.11 -8.45 22.52
N ASP A 234 -3.43 -9.38 21.85
CA ASP A 234 -2.02 -9.73 22.02
C ASP A 234 -1.04 -8.72 21.39
N GLN A 235 -1.56 -7.69 20.70
CA GLN A 235 -0.81 -6.53 20.19
C GLN A 235 -1.26 -5.20 20.82
N GLN A 236 -2.13 -5.24 21.84
CA GLN A 236 -2.50 -4.05 22.60
C GLN A 236 -1.55 -3.88 23.80
N ARG A 237 -1.08 -2.66 24.05
CA ARG A 237 -0.25 -2.32 25.22
C ARG A 237 -0.95 -1.32 26.15
N GLU A 238 -0.73 -1.47 27.44
CA GLU A 238 -1.22 -0.54 28.47
C GLU A 238 -0.15 0.52 28.82
N GLY A 239 -0.60 1.64 29.38
CA GLY A 239 0.27 2.78 29.70
C GLY A 239 0.66 3.63 28.47
N PRO A 240 1.47 4.68 28.67
CA PRO A 240 2.05 5.47 27.59
C PRO A 240 3.23 4.72 26.92
N VAL A 241 3.55 5.11 25.69
CA VAL A 241 4.79 4.67 25.02
C VAL A 241 6.00 5.02 25.88
N ALA A 242 6.76 4.00 26.29
CA ALA A 242 8.10 4.18 26.83
C ALA A 242 9.01 4.72 25.71
N GLN A 243 9.46 5.95 25.88
CA GLN A 243 10.17 6.75 24.86
C GLN A 243 11.34 5.98 24.24
N GLY A 244 11.51 6.09 22.91
CA GLY A 244 12.61 5.40 22.23
C GLY A 244 12.47 3.87 22.20
N LEU A 245 11.27 3.33 21.96
CA LEU A 245 11.04 1.88 21.88
C LEU A 245 11.95 1.22 20.85
N ASP A 246 12.68 0.20 21.29
CA ASP A 246 13.32 -0.76 20.39
C ASP A 246 12.25 -1.60 19.68
N VAL A 247 12.42 -1.70 18.37
CA VAL A 247 11.55 -2.41 17.44
C VAL A 247 12.37 -3.44 16.69
N VAL A 248 11.84 -4.66 16.59
CA VAL A 248 12.41 -5.71 15.75
C VAL A 248 11.32 -6.28 14.85
N LEU A 249 11.61 -6.32 13.55
CA LEU A 249 10.75 -6.85 12.51
C LEU A 249 11.52 -7.99 11.79
N GLU A 250 11.26 -9.23 12.18
CA GLU A 250 11.92 -10.44 11.63
C GLU A 250 11.07 -11.04 10.51
N HIS A 251 11.68 -11.26 9.34
CA HIS A 251 11.06 -11.66 8.07
C HIS A 251 9.90 -10.76 7.59
N LEU A 252 9.80 -9.54 8.09
CA LEU A 252 8.73 -8.59 7.73
C LEU A 252 9.20 -7.48 6.76
N SER A 253 10.50 -7.20 6.64
CA SER A 253 11.02 -6.19 5.71
C SER A 253 11.42 -6.81 4.36
N PRO A 254 11.13 -6.16 3.22
CA PRO A 254 11.65 -6.58 1.91
C PRO A 254 13.16 -6.34 1.75
N LEU A 255 13.77 -5.49 2.60
CA LEU A 255 15.17 -5.08 2.46
C LEU A 255 16.14 -5.94 3.27
N VAL A 256 15.73 -6.40 4.47
CA VAL A 256 16.57 -7.18 5.38
C VAL A 256 15.77 -8.27 6.10
N PRO A 257 16.29 -9.50 6.30
CA PRO A 257 15.59 -10.56 7.04
C PRO A 257 15.29 -10.22 8.50
N LYS A 258 16.02 -9.27 9.10
CA LYS A 258 15.79 -8.78 10.45
C LYS A 258 16.08 -7.28 10.50
N LEU A 259 15.03 -6.47 10.57
CA LEU A 259 15.15 -5.04 10.77
C LEU A 259 15.07 -4.74 12.27
N VAL A 260 16.20 -4.32 12.87
CA VAL A 260 16.24 -3.74 14.22
C VAL A 260 16.26 -2.22 14.06
N THR A 261 15.38 -1.51 14.76
CA THR A 261 15.30 -0.04 14.72
C THR A 261 14.74 0.51 16.03
N ARG A 262 14.69 1.84 16.15
CA ARG A 262 14.18 2.54 17.33
C ARG A 262 13.21 3.66 16.90
N LEU A 263 12.02 3.67 17.51
CA LEU A 263 11.04 4.73 17.29
C LEU A 263 11.54 6.07 17.86
N PRO A 264 11.23 7.21 17.23
CA PRO A 264 11.71 8.50 17.71
C PRO A 264 10.89 8.97 18.91
N ASP A 265 11.53 9.77 19.76
CA ASP A 265 10.87 10.47 20.85
C ASP A 265 10.28 11.79 20.33
N LEU A 266 8.99 11.76 20.01
CA LEU A 266 8.19 12.91 19.58
C LEU A 266 6.95 12.95 20.48
N ARG A 267 6.71 14.09 21.15
CA ARG A 267 5.60 14.23 22.11
C ARG A 267 4.76 15.47 21.76
N PRO A 268 3.79 15.36 20.84
CA PRO A 268 2.90 16.47 20.52
C PRO A 268 2.11 16.89 21.77
N LEU A 269 1.98 18.20 21.97
CA LEU A 269 1.28 18.81 23.09
C LEU A 269 0.12 19.66 22.55
N VAL A 270 -1.07 19.46 23.12
CA VAL A 270 -2.20 20.37 22.87
C VAL A 270 -2.15 21.49 23.89
N ILE A 271 -2.27 22.73 23.41
CA ILE A 271 -2.60 23.92 24.18
C ILE A 271 -4.02 24.31 23.78
N ALA A 272 -4.97 24.11 24.68
CA ALA A 272 -6.39 24.34 24.43
C ALA A 272 -6.92 25.52 25.25
N ASN A 273 -7.69 26.39 24.64
CA ASN A 273 -8.55 27.35 25.31
C ASN A 273 -10.01 26.97 25.05
N VAL A 274 -10.71 26.42 26.05
CA VAL A 274 -12.08 25.91 25.90
C VAL A 274 -12.99 26.57 26.94
N GLY A 275 -13.93 27.40 26.49
CA GLY A 275 -14.82 28.16 27.37
C GLY A 275 -14.09 28.94 28.47
N GLY A 276 -12.92 29.51 28.14
CA GLY A 276 -12.04 30.25 29.06
C GLY A 276 -11.12 29.39 29.93
N ARG A 277 -11.15 28.06 29.81
CA ARG A 277 -10.18 27.16 30.46
C ARG A 277 -8.95 27.02 29.57
N HIS A 278 -7.78 27.42 30.07
CA HIS A 278 -6.51 27.19 29.40
C HIS A 278 -5.86 25.91 29.95
N GLU A 279 -5.76 24.88 29.10
CA GLU A 279 -5.23 23.56 29.45
C GLU A 279 -4.06 23.19 28.53
N LYS A 280 -2.98 22.64 29.09
CA LYS A 280 -1.84 22.09 28.31
C LYS A 280 -1.72 20.60 28.58
N LEU A 281 -1.93 19.78 27.56
CA LEU A 281 -2.12 18.34 27.67
C LEU A 281 -1.19 17.59 26.70
N PRO A 282 -0.44 16.56 27.14
CA PRO A 282 0.32 15.70 26.23
C PRO A 282 -0.60 14.81 25.40
N MET A 283 -0.33 14.65 24.11
CA MET A 283 -1.03 13.69 23.26
C MET A 283 -0.41 12.30 23.43
N ARG A 284 -1.24 11.29 23.74
CA ARG A 284 -0.79 9.90 23.86
C ARG A 284 -0.71 9.27 22.48
N ALA A 285 0.46 8.74 22.12
CA ALA A 285 0.58 7.76 21.03
C ALA A 285 -0.26 6.52 21.39
N ASP A 286 -1.31 6.24 20.61
CA ASP A 286 -2.24 5.12 20.88
C ASP A 286 -2.49 4.21 19.68
N THR A 287 -1.87 4.50 18.53
CA THR A 287 -1.83 3.59 17.38
C THR A 287 -0.45 3.67 16.73
N ILE A 288 0.23 2.53 16.59
CA ILE A 288 1.46 2.39 15.81
C ILE A 288 1.19 1.40 14.68
N VAL A 289 1.37 1.81 13.42
CA VAL A 289 1.22 0.93 12.25
C VAL A 289 2.53 0.87 11.49
N PHE A 290 3.10 -0.34 11.42
CA PHE A 290 4.22 -0.63 10.54
C PHE A 290 3.69 -1.04 9.16
N GLU A 291 4.18 -0.40 8.11
CA GLU A 291 3.99 -0.79 6.71
C GLU A 291 5.37 -1.10 6.09
N PRO A 292 5.99 -2.25 6.39
CA PRO A 292 7.37 -2.53 5.99
C PRO A 292 7.55 -2.69 4.48
N ASP A 293 6.51 -3.13 3.77
CA ASP A 293 6.47 -3.19 2.30
C ASP A 293 6.60 -1.78 1.67
N ARG A 294 6.22 -0.71 2.40
CA ARG A 294 6.46 0.71 2.05
C ARG A 294 7.70 1.30 2.73
N SER A 295 8.36 0.56 3.61
CA SER A 295 9.40 1.04 4.54
C SER A 295 8.97 2.24 5.39
N VAL A 296 7.72 2.29 5.87
CA VAL A 296 7.24 3.35 6.79
C VAL A 296 6.58 2.82 8.06
N CYS A 297 6.61 3.65 9.10
CA CYS A 297 5.88 3.49 10.36
C CYS A 297 5.05 4.75 10.59
N THR A 298 3.75 4.61 10.87
CA THR A 298 2.89 5.72 11.31
C THR A 298 2.62 5.63 12.80
N ILE A 299 2.54 6.77 13.48
CA ILE A 299 2.14 6.88 14.89
C ILE A 299 1.02 7.92 14.99
N THR A 300 -0.15 7.49 15.44
CA THR A 300 -1.28 8.39 15.70
C THR A 300 -1.33 8.72 17.19
N TYR A 301 -1.40 10.01 17.47
CA TYR A 301 -1.42 10.62 18.79
C TYR A 301 -2.79 11.24 19.06
N ARG A 302 -3.31 11.07 20.28
CA ARG A 302 -4.64 11.56 20.67
C ARG A 302 -4.60 12.26 22.04
N ALA A 303 -5.35 13.35 22.14
CA ALA A 303 -5.74 13.98 23.41
C ALA A 303 -7.27 14.08 23.48
N VAL A 304 -7.84 14.00 24.68
CA VAL A 304 -9.29 14.04 24.91
C VAL A 304 -9.57 15.04 26.03
N ILE A 305 -10.36 16.07 25.72
CA ILE A 305 -10.57 17.24 26.58
C ILE A 305 -12.05 17.26 27.05
N PRO A 306 -12.33 17.37 28.35
CA PRO A 306 -13.69 17.59 28.85
C PRO A 306 -14.24 18.96 28.42
N VAL A 307 -15.41 18.97 27.78
CA VAL A 307 -16.11 20.20 27.38
C VAL A 307 -17.51 20.23 27.99
N ARG A 308 -18.05 21.43 28.24
CA ARG A 308 -19.34 21.61 28.92
C ARG A 308 -20.54 21.33 28.02
N SER A 309 -20.40 21.62 26.73
CA SER A 309 -21.43 21.39 25.71
C SER A 309 -20.81 21.22 24.32
N GLY A 310 -21.61 20.72 23.37
CA GLY A 310 -21.22 20.65 21.96
C GLY A 310 -20.93 22.01 21.31
N GLU A 311 -21.41 23.10 21.92
CA GLU A 311 -21.28 24.47 21.43
C GLU A 311 -20.22 25.32 22.19
N GLU A 312 -19.51 24.75 23.17
CA GLU A 312 -18.48 25.48 23.92
C GLU A 312 -17.34 25.90 22.96
N ASP A 313 -17.12 27.22 22.81
CA ASP A 313 -16.06 27.78 21.97
C ASP A 313 -14.70 27.20 22.38
N ALA A 314 -13.93 26.76 21.38
CA ALA A 314 -12.66 26.07 21.57
C ALA A 314 -11.63 26.53 20.54
N ASP A 315 -10.48 27.01 21.02
CA ASP A 315 -9.28 27.30 20.22
C ASP A 315 -8.18 26.30 20.62
N ILE A 316 -7.71 25.52 19.64
CA ILE A 316 -6.85 24.36 19.85
C ILE A 316 -5.54 24.58 19.08
N THR A 317 -4.45 24.82 19.80
CA THR A 317 -3.10 24.85 19.22
C THR A 317 -2.40 23.52 19.48
N ILE A 318 -1.70 22.97 18.49
CA ILE A 318 -0.87 21.78 18.65
C ILE A 318 0.59 22.13 18.35
N VAL A 319 1.49 21.83 19.29
CA VAL A 319 2.93 22.10 19.23
C VAL A 319 3.73 20.82 19.47
N ASP A 320 5.01 20.80 19.09
CA ASP A 320 5.94 19.77 19.53
C ASP A 320 6.62 20.14 20.86
N ASP A 321 7.28 19.17 21.48
CA ASP A 321 8.10 19.34 22.67
C ASP A 321 9.54 19.79 22.38
N LEU A 322 9.94 19.79 21.10
CA LEU A 322 11.25 20.29 20.63
C LEU A 322 11.32 21.83 20.53
N GLY A 323 10.17 22.52 20.54
CA GLY A 323 10.08 23.87 21.10
C GLY A 323 10.40 25.02 20.13
N VAL A 324 9.86 24.99 18.91
CA VAL A 324 9.90 26.15 18.00
C VAL A 324 8.59 26.95 18.07
N VAL A 325 8.50 27.89 19.01
CA VAL A 325 7.41 28.89 19.04
C VAL A 325 7.68 29.97 17.98
N ALA A 326 7.28 29.72 16.74
CA ALA A 326 7.47 30.64 15.61
C ALA A 326 6.15 31.25 15.12
N GLY A 327 5.99 32.56 15.33
CA GLY A 327 5.20 33.50 14.52
C GLY A 327 3.81 33.06 14.04
N ALA A 328 2.76 33.56 14.72
CA ALA A 328 1.36 33.29 14.40
C ALA A 328 0.99 33.40 12.90
N LEU A 329 0.61 32.28 12.30
CA LEU A 329 -0.09 32.18 11.01
C LEU A 329 -1.45 31.48 11.19
N ARG A 330 -2.44 31.87 10.39
CA ARG A 330 -3.85 31.46 10.55
C ARG A 330 -4.11 30.07 9.97
N GLY A 331 -4.93 29.28 10.65
CA GLY A 331 -5.15 27.87 10.33
C GLY A 331 -6.21 27.59 9.25
N VAL A 332 -6.30 26.32 8.89
CA VAL A 332 -7.38 25.71 8.09
C VAL A 332 -8.22 24.84 9.01
N SER A 333 -9.54 24.86 8.86
CA SER A 333 -10.46 23.98 9.60
C SER A 333 -11.31 23.21 8.60
N LEU A 334 -11.36 21.88 8.76
CA LEU A 334 -12.27 21.01 8.02
C LEU A 334 -13.65 21.03 8.68
N ASN A 335 -14.72 21.05 7.88
CA ASN A 335 -16.07 20.77 8.34
C ASN A 335 -16.34 19.26 8.29
N LEU A 336 -17.25 18.78 9.15
CA LEU A 336 -17.48 17.35 9.39
C LEU A 336 -18.80 16.85 8.79
N ASP A 337 -19.58 17.72 8.16
CA ASP A 337 -21.00 17.50 7.84
C ASP A 337 -21.26 16.71 6.53
N GLU A 338 -20.22 16.40 5.73
CA GLU A 338 -20.34 15.72 4.43
C GLU A 338 -20.19 14.18 4.47
N LEU A 339 -20.11 13.56 5.67
CA LEU A 339 -19.65 12.16 5.84
C LEU A 339 -20.64 11.19 6.51
N ALA A 340 -21.94 11.52 6.62
CA ALA A 340 -22.90 10.74 7.41
C ALA A 340 -24.17 10.31 6.66
N GLU A 341 -24.22 9.06 6.18
CA GLU A 341 -25.47 8.36 5.84
C GLU A 341 -25.30 6.81 5.82
N THR A 342 -26.42 6.06 5.75
CA THR A 342 -26.54 4.57 5.66
C THR A 342 -26.41 3.80 7.02
N PRO A 343 -26.98 2.58 7.21
CA PRO A 343 -28.00 2.37 8.26
C PRO A 343 -27.84 1.15 9.22
N ASP A 344 -28.67 1.09 10.29
CA ASP A 344 -28.59 0.14 11.42
C ASP A 344 -29.45 -1.16 11.32
N VAL A 345 -29.07 -2.26 12.02
CA VAL A 345 -29.85 -3.54 12.14
C VAL A 345 -29.55 -4.33 13.44
N ASP A 346 -30.57 -4.83 14.16
CA ASP A 346 -30.48 -5.55 15.48
C ASP A 346 -30.05 -7.06 15.43
N GLY A 347 -29.66 -7.79 16.52
CA GLY A 347 -29.74 -7.51 17.98
C GLY A 347 -28.87 -8.37 18.95
N THR A 348 -28.10 -7.73 19.86
CA THR A 348 -27.69 -8.12 21.25
C THR A 348 -26.86 -9.39 21.64
N ALA A 349 -25.78 -9.19 22.45
CA ALA A 349 -25.34 -9.85 23.73
C ALA A 349 -25.22 -11.41 23.93
N ALA A 350 -24.47 -12.02 24.88
CA ALA A 350 -23.36 -11.66 25.82
C ALA A 350 -22.75 -12.94 26.53
N GLY A 351 -21.62 -12.84 27.28
CA GLY A 351 -21.14 -13.89 28.25
C GLY A 351 -19.61 -13.95 28.54
N PRO A 352 -19.07 -13.94 29.80
CA PRO A 352 -17.64 -13.54 30.05
C PRO A 352 -16.70 -14.42 30.93
N GLY A 353 -15.38 -14.18 30.82
CA GLY A 353 -14.28 -14.58 31.75
C GLY A 353 -12.92 -14.88 31.04
N GLY A 354 -11.71 -14.79 31.64
CA GLY A 354 -11.26 -14.24 32.94
C GLY A 354 -9.77 -14.56 33.29
N HIS A 355 -9.14 -13.76 34.18
CA HIS A 355 -7.82 -13.93 34.87
C HIS A 355 -6.47 -13.80 34.10
N GLU A 356 -5.36 -13.73 34.87
CA GLU A 356 -3.99 -13.26 34.54
C GLU A 356 -2.92 -14.25 35.14
N GLN A 357 -1.60 -14.05 35.33
CA GLN A 357 -0.52 -13.02 35.21
C GLN A 357 0.84 -13.81 35.35
N PRO A 358 2.09 -13.26 35.49
CA PRO A 358 2.76 -12.04 35.01
C PRO A 358 4.01 -12.35 34.11
N THR A 359 4.87 -11.36 33.80
CA THR A 359 5.97 -11.49 32.80
C THR A 359 7.37 -11.03 33.31
N MET A 360 8.45 -11.58 32.72
CA MET A 360 9.87 -11.32 33.06
C MET A 360 10.59 -10.32 32.09
N PRO A 361 11.73 -9.71 32.47
CA PRO A 361 12.36 -8.60 31.73
C PRO A 361 12.95 -8.90 30.33
N PHE A 362 12.93 -7.88 29.47
CA PHE A 362 13.23 -7.94 28.03
C PHE A 362 14.68 -8.34 27.67
N GLN A 363 15.72 -7.73 28.27
CA GLN A 363 17.11 -8.00 27.88
C GLN A 363 17.52 -9.47 28.06
N GLN A 364 16.96 -10.15 29.07
CA GLN A 364 17.19 -11.57 29.32
C GLN A 364 16.50 -12.49 28.29
N ARG A 365 15.44 -12.03 27.61
CA ARG A 365 14.86 -12.76 26.46
C ARG A 365 15.81 -12.76 25.26
N ILE A 366 16.42 -11.61 24.93
CA ILE A 366 17.32 -11.48 23.78
C ILE A 366 18.53 -12.40 23.94
N GLN A 367 19.26 -12.30 25.07
CA GLN A 367 20.45 -13.11 25.31
C GLN A 367 20.17 -14.61 25.33
N LYS A 368 18.99 -15.02 25.83
CA LYS A 368 18.56 -16.43 25.82
C LYS A 368 18.26 -16.94 24.40
N LEU A 369 17.79 -16.08 23.49
CA LEU A 369 17.56 -16.43 22.09
C LEU A 369 18.87 -16.55 21.30
N GLU A 370 19.84 -15.67 21.55
CA GLU A 370 21.17 -15.77 20.94
C GLU A 370 21.89 -17.07 21.36
N ALA A 371 21.80 -17.45 22.63
CA ALA A 371 22.34 -18.72 23.15
C ALA A 371 21.68 -19.97 22.53
N LEU A 372 20.44 -19.89 22.06
CA LEU A 372 19.72 -21.00 21.41
C LEU A 372 20.03 -21.16 19.92
N GLY A 373 20.78 -20.21 19.30
CA GLY A 373 21.20 -20.29 17.90
C GLY A 373 22.44 -21.17 17.64
N ALA A 374 23.17 -21.56 18.68
CA ALA A 374 24.42 -22.30 18.56
C ALA A 374 24.19 -23.81 18.37
N ARG A 375 24.46 -24.33 17.17
CA ARG A 375 24.41 -25.79 16.88
C ARG A 375 25.53 -26.53 17.63
N PRO A 376 25.23 -27.57 18.44
CA PRO A 376 26.25 -28.50 18.91
C PRO A 376 26.82 -29.32 17.74
N GLN A 377 28.12 -29.58 17.77
CA GLN A 377 28.76 -30.52 16.84
C GLN A 377 28.50 -31.97 17.28
N GLU A 378 28.35 -32.88 16.32
CA GLU A 378 28.31 -34.32 16.58
C GLU A 378 29.63 -34.82 17.17
N LYS A 379 29.55 -35.65 18.21
CA LYS A 379 30.60 -36.57 18.61
C LYS A 379 30.00 -37.93 18.95
N GLN A 380 30.63 -38.97 18.40
CA GLN A 380 30.31 -40.36 18.70
C GLN A 380 30.75 -40.72 20.13
N ALA A 381 29.98 -41.57 20.81
CA ALA A 381 30.41 -42.30 21.99
C ALA A 381 29.65 -43.63 22.06
N GLU A 382 30.37 -44.72 22.28
CA GLU A 382 29.83 -46.06 22.57
C GLU A 382 29.62 -46.23 24.08
N GLY A 383 28.78 -47.18 24.51
CA GLY A 383 28.78 -47.66 25.91
C GLY A 383 27.41 -47.84 26.57
N LEU A 384 27.02 -49.09 26.77
CA LEU A 384 26.01 -49.56 27.73
C LEU A 384 26.72 -49.87 29.10
N PRO A 385 26.06 -50.27 30.24
CA PRO A 385 24.75 -50.94 30.30
C PRO A 385 23.84 -50.83 31.58
N PHE A 386 22.66 -51.47 31.46
CA PHE A 386 21.80 -52.13 32.46
C PHE A 386 21.08 -51.38 33.61
N GLY A 387 19.75 -51.60 33.65
CA GLY A 387 18.85 -51.52 34.81
C GLY A 387 17.43 -52.01 34.44
N ARG A 388 16.76 -52.84 35.25
CA ARG A 388 15.42 -53.43 34.98
C ARG A 388 14.47 -53.34 36.20
N SER A 389 13.21 -52.95 36.01
CA SER A 389 12.03 -53.44 36.77
C SER A 389 10.68 -53.02 36.14
N GLN A 390 9.58 -53.67 36.56
CA GLN A 390 8.29 -53.83 35.82
C GLN A 390 7.18 -52.77 36.09
N PRO A 391 6.13 -52.69 35.23
CA PRO A 391 4.78 -52.14 35.51
C PRO A 391 3.85 -53.24 36.12
N PRO A 392 2.64 -52.97 36.72
CA PRO A 392 1.37 -52.53 36.06
C PRO A 392 0.56 -51.55 36.98
N PRO A 393 -0.80 -51.40 37.02
CA PRO A 393 -1.94 -51.87 36.20
C PRO A 393 -2.95 -50.74 35.78
N ALA A 394 -4.25 -51.04 35.59
CA ALA A 394 -5.32 -50.09 35.19
C ALA A 394 -6.76 -50.54 35.62
N ALA A 395 -7.78 -49.69 35.38
CA ALA A 395 -9.25 -49.90 35.59
C ALA A 395 -9.71 -49.88 37.08
N PRO A 396 -11.01 -49.59 37.46
CA PRO A 396 -12.29 -49.81 36.74
C PRO A 396 -13.29 -48.60 36.69
N PRO A 397 -14.51 -48.75 36.10
CA PRO A 397 -15.46 -47.64 35.88
C PRO A 397 -16.76 -47.66 36.73
N ALA A 398 -17.47 -46.52 36.71
CA ALA A 398 -18.92 -46.27 36.90
C ALA A 398 -19.73 -46.94 38.07
N GLY A 399 -20.38 -46.08 38.87
CA GLY A 399 -21.44 -46.43 39.84
C GLY A 399 -22.58 -45.40 39.83
N MET A 400 -23.78 -45.77 40.29
CA MET A 400 -25.03 -45.01 40.09
C MET A 400 -25.95 -45.06 41.34
N ARG A 401 -26.88 -44.10 41.46
CA ARG A 401 -27.98 -43.96 42.47
C ARG A 401 -27.58 -43.30 43.81
N SER A 402 -28.47 -42.64 44.57
CA SER A 402 -29.75 -41.93 44.25
C SER A 402 -30.35 -41.27 45.51
N SER A 403 -30.96 -40.07 45.40
CA SER A 403 -32.15 -39.70 46.21
C SER A 403 -32.87 -38.43 45.72
N ARG A 404 -34.21 -38.49 45.74
CA ARG A 404 -35.19 -37.37 45.83
C ARG A 404 -36.23 -37.80 46.88
N PRO A 405 -37.00 -36.88 47.49
CA PRO A 405 -38.36 -36.57 47.00
C PRO A 405 -38.58 -35.05 46.90
N GLY A 406 -39.39 -34.51 45.98
CA GLY A 406 -40.87 -34.56 45.93
C GLY A 406 -41.41 -33.10 45.96
N HIS A 407 -42.66 -32.71 45.69
CA HIS A 407 -43.91 -33.36 45.24
C HIS A 407 -44.93 -32.22 44.92
N THR A 408 -45.90 -32.23 43.98
CA THR A 408 -46.16 -32.93 42.70
C THR A 408 -47.27 -32.14 41.93
N LEU A 409 -47.54 -32.44 40.64
CA LEU A 409 -48.74 -32.10 39.82
C LEU A 409 -48.84 -30.71 39.14
N ALA A 410 -49.59 -30.50 38.04
CA ALA A 410 -49.93 -31.34 36.85
C ALA A 410 -50.81 -30.55 35.84
N LEU A 411 -50.68 -30.81 34.52
CA LEU A 411 -51.78 -31.15 33.58
C LEU A 411 -51.28 -31.28 32.11
N SER A 412 -52.07 -31.98 31.28
CA SER A 412 -51.85 -32.25 29.83
C SER A 412 -52.06 -30.99 28.96
N ALA A 413 -51.51 -30.78 27.76
CA ALA A 413 -51.04 -31.63 26.64
C ALA A 413 -52.15 -32.16 25.70
N GLU A 414 -52.20 -31.65 24.46
CA GLU A 414 -52.81 -32.29 23.27
C GLU A 414 -52.30 -31.63 21.96
N ASP A 415 -52.57 -32.26 20.81
CA ASP A 415 -51.81 -32.17 19.54
C ASP A 415 -51.94 -30.88 18.69
N LEU A 416 -50.96 -30.67 17.79
CA LEU A 416 -51.21 -30.38 16.36
C LEU A 416 -49.94 -30.57 15.48
N ALA A 417 -50.13 -30.89 14.19
CA ALA A 417 -49.09 -31.36 13.27
C ALA A 417 -48.41 -30.24 12.43
N PRO A 418 -47.18 -30.46 11.90
CA PRO A 418 -46.47 -29.46 11.10
C PRO A 418 -47.01 -29.33 9.65
N PRO A 419 -46.99 -28.12 9.06
CA PRO A 419 -47.43 -27.89 7.68
C PRO A 419 -46.39 -28.34 6.62
N PRO A 420 -46.83 -28.67 5.38
CA PRO A 420 -45.99 -29.32 4.36
C PRO A 420 -45.20 -28.37 3.45
N ALA A 421 -44.18 -28.90 2.79
CA ALA A 421 -43.43 -28.21 1.73
C ALA A 421 -44.26 -28.07 0.43
N VAL A 422 -44.15 -26.92 -0.23
CA VAL A 422 -44.87 -26.63 -1.49
C VAL A 422 -44.01 -26.97 -2.69
N VAL A 423 -44.37 -28.04 -3.41
CA VAL A 423 -43.95 -28.29 -4.79
C VAL A 423 -44.96 -27.61 -5.73
N ARG A 424 -44.46 -26.97 -6.80
CA ARG A 424 -45.28 -26.63 -7.97
C ARG A 424 -44.51 -26.94 -9.25
N SER A 425 -45.11 -27.77 -10.11
CA SER A 425 -44.63 -28.04 -11.47
C SER A 425 -45.80 -28.18 -12.45
N THR A 426 -45.75 -27.36 -13.49
CA THR A 426 -46.31 -27.55 -14.83
C THR A 426 -45.35 -26.78 -15.75
N GLY A 427 -44.99 -27.22 -16.95
CA GLY A 427 -45.79 -27.93 -17.95
C GLY A 427 -45.88 -27.00 -19.16
N ALA A 428 -44.80 -26.75 -19.88
CA ALA A 428 -44.18 -27.62 -20.90
C ALA A 428 -44.69 -27.32 -22.32
N LEU A 429 -43.77 -27.06 -23.24
CA LEU A 429 -43.95 -27.10 -24.69
C LEU A 429 -42.58 -27.44 -25.30
N ALA A 430 -42.56 -28.27 -26.34
CA ALA A 430 -41.34 -28.90 -26.85
C ALA A 430 -41.22 -28.76 -28.37
N THR A 431 -39.98 -28.82 -28.86
CA THR A 431 -39.67 -29.06 -30.27
C THR A 431 -38.40 -29.91 -30.42
N ASP A 432 -38.61 -31.06 -31.07
CA ASP A 432 -37.66 -31.94 -31.75
C ASP A 432 -36.67 -31.21 -32.70
N LEU A 433 -35.52 -31.73 -33.18
CA LEU A 433 -34.77 -33.03 -33.16
C LEU A 433 -33.30 -32.68 -33.61
N PRO A 434 -32.43 -33.60 -34.10
CA PRO A 434 -31.80 -34.76 -33.47
C PRO A 434 -30.25 -34.62 -33.32
N LYS A 435 -29.59 -35.62 -32.72
CA LYS A 435 -28.12 -35.83 -32.79
C LYS A 435 -27.78 -37.01 -33.74
N PRO A 436 -26.65 -36.99 -34.46
CA PRO A 436 -26.07 -38.18 -35.09
C PRO A 436 -24.88 -38.77 -34.31
N SER A 437 -24.85 -40.10 -34.22
CA SER A 437 -23.73 -40.97 -33.85
C SER A 437 -24.05 -42.35 -34.44
N TYR A 438 -23.13 -43.22 -34.88
CA TYR A 438 -21.67 -43.30 -34.77
C TYR A 438 -21.09 -43.70 -36.14
N LEU A 439 -19.76 -43.88 -36.25
CA LEU A 439 -19.19 -45.17 -36.70
C LEU A 439 -17.70 -45.28 -36.34
N LYS A 440 -17.17 -46.51 -36.28
CA LYS A 440 -15.79 -46.88 -35.90
C LYS A 440 -15.28 -47.94 -36.87
N ALA A 441 -14.00 -47.87 -37.25
CA ALA A 441 -13.28 -48.93 -37.93
C ALA A 441 -11.81 -48.94 -37.47
N ASP A 442 -11.22 -50.13 -37.34
CA ASP A 442 -9.86 -50.34 -36.83
C ASP A 442 -8.88 -50.70 -37.97
N GLY A 443 -7.59 -50.31 -37.86
CA GLY A 443 -6.56 -50.62 -38.86
C GLY A 443 -5.13 -50.30 -38.37
N PRO A 444 -4.09 -51.09 -38.74
CA PRO A 444 -2.79 -51.08 -38.05
C PRO A 444 -1.70 -50.16 -38.67
N PRO A 445 -0.62 -49.82 -37.92
CA PRO A 445 0.44 -48.92 -38.35
C PRO A 445 1.68 -49.61 -38.97
N PRO A 446 2.43 -48.94 -39.86
CA PRO A 446 3.80 -49.29 -40.24
C PRO A 446 4.87 -48.41 -39.55
N SER A 447 6.05 -49.00 -39.32
CA SER A 447 7.25 -48.36 -38.74
C SER A 447 8.43 -48.40 -39.77
N PRO A 448 9.63 -47.83 -39.49
CA PRO A 448 10.35 -47.01 -40.49
C PRO A 448 11.48 -47.72 -41.27
N PRO A 449 12.00 -47.07 -42.33
CA PRO A 449 13.34 -47.33 -42.87
C PRO A 449 14.44 -46.53 -42.16
N ARG A 450 15.69 -47.01 -42.24
CA ARG A 450 16.89 -46.40 -41.64
C ARG A 450 17.67 -45.50 -42.60
N ALA A 451 18.50 -44.65 -41.99
CA ALA A 451 19.46 -43.73 -42.57
C ALA A 451 20.35 -44.23 -43.73
N VAL A 452 20.77 -43.29 -44.57
CA VAL A 452 22.08 -43.27 -45.23
C VAL A 452 22.65 -41.84 -45.17
N SER A 453 23.97 -41.68 -45.32
CA SER A 453 24.73 -40.46 -45.03
C SER A 453 25.47 -39.90 -46.25
N HIS A 454 25.58 -38.57 -46.38
CA HIS A 454 26.74 -37.77 -46.86
C HIS A 454 26.28 -36.32 -47.21
N ALA A 455 27.10 -35.28 -47.39
CA ALA A 455 28.30 -34.81 -46.66
C ALA A 455 28.83 -33.51 -47.31
N ALA A 456 28.47 -32.33 -46.76
CA ALA A 456 29.12 -31.02 -47.02
C ALA A 456 28.68 -30.09 -45.86
N ARG A 457 29.51 -29.39 -45.08
CA ARG A 457 30.91 -28.91 -45.15
C ARG A 457 31.15 -27.66 -46.00
N ALA A 458 30.82 -26.48 -45.45
CA ALA A 458 31.72 -25.33 -45.31
C ALA A 458 31.02 -24.17 -44.56
N ALA A 459 31.80 -23.36 -43.80
CA ALA A 459 31.49 -22.00 -43.33
C ALA A 459 30.26 -21.81 -42.38
N GLU A 460 30.30 -21.03 -41.29
CA GLU A 460 31.38 -20.26 -40.63
C GLU A 460 31.39 -20.51 -39.11
N GLY A 461 32.51 -20.20 -38.44
CA GLY A 461 32.64 -20.27 -36.99
C GLY A 461 33.83 -19.45 -36.48
N GLY A 462 33.61 -18.72 -35.38
CA GLY A 462 34.46 -17.66 -34.85
C GLY A 462 33.58 -16.45 -34.50
N VAL A 463 33.78 -15.71 -33.41
CA VAL A 463 35.01 -15.50 -32.64
C VAL A 463 34.81 -15.77 -31.14
N THR A 464 35.72 -16.55 -30.53
CA THR A 464 36.03 -16.53 -29.10
C THR A 464 37.53 -16.82 -28.88
N ALA A 465 38.07 -16.35 -27.75
CA ALA A 465 39.44 -16.55 -27.25
C ALA A 465 40.61 -15.98 -28.08
N ALA A 466 41.17 -14.84 -27.64
CA ALA A 466 42.56 -14.43 -27.91
C ALA A 466 43.05 -13.28 -27.00
N SER A 467 43.32 -13.54 -25.71
CA SER A 467 44.43 -12.93 -24.94
C SER A 467 44.44 -13.37 -23.48
N ASP A 468 45.43 -14.18 -23.12
CA ASP A 468 45.91 -14.43 -21.75
C ASP A 468 47.44 -14.42 -21.78
N ALA A 469 48.07 -14.29 -20.60
CA ALA A 469 49.50 -14.43 -20.28
C ALA A 469 50.37 -13.15 -20.19
N ALA A 470 50.45 -12.63 -18.97
CA ALA A 470 51.70 -12.16 -18.34
C ALA A 470 51.72 -12.71 -16.89
N ALA A 471 52.86 -13.16 -16.37
CA ALA A 471 52.91 -14.11 -15.25
C ALA A 471 53.30 -13.52 -13.89
N ASP A 472 52.93 -14.21 -12.82
CA ASP A 472 53.39 -13.98 -11.45
C ASP A 472 54.91 -14.13 -11.28
N SER A 473 55.54 -13.30 -10.41
CA SER A 473 56.28 -13.77 -9.21
C SER A 473 57.14 -12.69 -8.54
N ALA A 474 56.81 -12.32 -7.31
CA ALA A 474 57.70 -11.77 -6.27
C ALA A 474 56.94 -11.66 -4.92
N SER A 475 57.62 -11.56 -3.77
CA SER A 475 56.98 -11.71 -2.44
C SER A 475 57.44 -10.69 -1.38
N ALA A 476 56.45 -10.11 -0.68
CA ALA A 476 56.53 -9.46 0.64
C ALA A 476 57.36 -8.13 0.76
N PRO A 477 57.21 -7.33 1.85
CA PRO A 477 56.38 -7.52 3.05
C PRO A 477 55.41 -6.38 3.45
N ARG A 478 54.55 -6.72 4.43
CA ARG A 478 53.62 -5.90 5.24
C ARG A 478 53.94 -4.41 5.48
N ALA A 479 52.87 -3.62 5.48
CA ALA A 479 52.68 -2.40 6.30
C ALA A 479 51.39 -2.53 7.15
N PRO A 480 51.24 -1.82 8.29
CA PRO A 480 50.10 -1.97 9.20
C PRO A 480 48.85 -1.17 8.78
N PRO A 481 47.64 -1.57 9.21
CA PRO A 481 46.43 -0.79 9.01
C PRO A 481 46.42 0.47 9.90
N LEU A 482 45.98 1.60 9.35
CA LEU A 482 45.70 2.82 10.11
C LEU A 482 44.24 2.82 10.58
N GLU A 483 44.03 3.07 11.88
CA GLU A 483 42.70 3.25 12.44
C GLU A 483 42.08 4.58 11.96
N PRO A 484 40.81 4.61 11.52
CA PRO A 484 40.10 5.87 11.30
C PRO A 484 39.80 6.53 12.65
N ARG A 485 40.53 7.58 12.99
CA ARG A 485 40.32 8.37 14.22
C ARG A 485 38.94 9.03 14.23
N ASN A 486 38.26 8.96 15.37
CA ASN A 486 37.08 9.79 15.64
C ASN A 486 37.46 11.28 15.69
N ALA A 487 36.78 12.08 14.87
CA ALA A 487 36.65 13.54 15.02
C ALA A 487 35.25 13.95 14.51
N PRO A 488 34.56 14.92 15.12
CA PRO A 488 33.15 15.20 14.82
C PRO A 488 32.99 15.97 13.50
N ALA A 489 32.14 15.44 12.61
CA ALA A 489 31.75 16.10 11.36
C ALA A 489 30.43 16.88 11.56
N GLU A 490 30.52 18.05 12.18
CA GLU A 490 29.40 19.01 12.26
C GLU A 490 29.27 19.76 10.92
N ALA A 491 28.48 19.20 9.99
CA ALA A 491 28.08 19.89 8.76
C ALA A 491 26.74 19.34 8.25
N ALA A 492 25.77 20.24 8.02
CA ALA A 492 24.53 19.87 7.33
C ALA A 492 24.80 19.65 5.84
N SER A 493 24.30 18.56 5.26
CA SER A 493 24.32 18.35 3.81
C SER A 493 23.59 19.50 3.12
N PRO A 494 24.24 20.27 2.22
CA PRO A 494 23.58 21.37 1.54
C PRO A 494 22.48 20.85 0.63
N THR A 495 21.36 21.57 0.57
CA THR A 495 20.24 21.24 -0.33
C THR A 495 20.75 21.15 -1.77
N GLN A 496 20.76 19.96 -2.36
CA GLN A 496 21.33 19.73 -3.69
C GLN A 496 20.44 20.41 -4.74
N VAL A 497 20.85 21.60 -5.17
CA VAL A 497 20.11 22.39 -6.17
C VAL A 497 20.24 21.72 -7.53
N ASP A 498 19.18 21.02 -7.94
CA ASP A 498 19.01 20.52 -9.31
C ASP A 498 19.17 21.66 -10.33
N LEU A 499 19.84 21.36 -11.44
CA LEU A 499 19.89 22.25 -12.59
C LEU A 499 18.55 22.14 -13.35
N LEU A 500 17.92 23.28 -13.65
CA LEU A 500 16.69 23.34 -14.45
C LEU A 500 17.03 23.79 -15.88
N GLU A 501 16.76 22.92 -16.85
CA GLU A 501 16.87 23.20 -18.28
C GLU A 501 15.47 23.43 -18.84
N VAL A 502 15.11 24.68 -19.16
CA VAL A 502 13.78 25.02 -19.66
C VAL A 502 13.67 24.66 -21.15
N LEU A 503 12.79 23.71 -21.48
CA LEU A 503 12.59 23.20 -22.84
C LEU A 503 11.66 24.10 -23.66
N TRP A 504 10.59 24.59 -23.02
CA TRP A 504 9.56 25.42 -23.64
C TRP A 504 8.79 26.22 -22.59
N ALA A 505 8.24 27.36 -23.01
CA ALA A 505 7.30 28.18 -22.25
C ALA A 505 6.41 28.98 -23.22
N ALA A 506 5.15 29.21 -22.85
CA ALA A 506 4.27 30.13 -23.55
C ALA A 506 4.77 31.59 -23.45
N ASP A 507 4.23 32.48 -24.28
CA ASP A 507 4.57 33.90 -24.27
C ASP A 507 3.89 34.67 -23.13
N ASP A 508 2.70 34.24 -22.72
CA ASP A 508 1.89 34.87 -21.67
C ASP A 508 2.10 34.28 -20.27
N VAL A 509 2.85 33.18 -20.12
CA VAL A 509 2.98 32.45 -18.83
C VAL A 509 3.54 33.31 -17.69
N LEU A 510 4.44 34.26 -17.99
CA LEU A 510 4.97 35.18 -16.98
C LEU A 510 3.92 36.22 -16.53
N ASP A 511 2.97 36.58 -17.38
CA ASP A 511 1.87 37.48 -17.03
C ASP A 511 0.71 36.74 -16.36
N ARG A 512 0.45 35.48 -16.73
CA ARG A 512 -0.40 34.57 -15.95
C ARG A 512 0.15 34.38 -14.53
N ALA A 513 1.47 34.18 -14.39
CA ALA A 513 2.12 34.04 -13.07
C ALA A 513 2.04 35.30 -12.19
N LYS A 514 1.94 36.51 -12.78
CA LYS A 514 1.68 37.77 -12.05
C LYS A 514 0.22 37.92 -11.62
N GLN A 515 -0.71 37.35 -12.39
CA GLN A 515 -2.15 37.39 -12.13
C GLN A 515 -2.64 36.26 -11.20
N SER A 516 -1.90 35.15 -11.17
CA SER A 516 -2.14 33.97 -10.34
C SER A 516 -2.29 34.30 -8.85
N LYS A 517 -3.29 33.72 -8.17
CA LYS A 517 -3.43 33.90 -6.71
C LYS A 517 -2.25 33.26 -5.98
N THR A 518 -1.86 32.06 -6.43
CA THR A 518 -0.83 31.23 -5.83
C THR A 518 0.58 31.78 -6.08
N LEU A 519 0.93 32.11 -7.32
CA LEU A 519 2.31 32.44 -7.69
C LEU A 519 2.65 33.93 -7.57
N ARG A 520 1.67 34.84 -7.61
CA ARG A 520 1.90 36.29 -7.59
C ARG A 520 2.81 36.75 -6.45
N THR A 521 2.58 36.30 -5.22
CA THR A 521 3.41 36.77 -4.08
C THR A 521 4.86 36.29 -4.17
N THR A 522 5.11 35.16 -4.82
CA THR A 522 6.46 34.63 -5.08
C THR A 522 7.15 35.40 -6.21
N VAL A 523 6.40 35.81 -7.24
CA VAL A 523 6.88 36.68 -8.31
C VAL A 523 7.21 38.08 -7.75
N GLU A 524 6.25 38.75 -7.09
CA GLU A 524 6.41 40.11 -6.54
C GLU A 524 7.57 40.20 -5.53
N LYS A 525 7.63 39.31 -4.52
CA LYS A 525 8.69 39.31 -3.49
C LYS A 525 10.09 39.05 -4.06
N ARG A 526 10.21 38.35 -5.19
CA ARG A 526 11.50 38.06 -5.84
C ARG A 526 11.90 39.13 -6.86
N SER A 527 10.94 39.77 -7.53
CA SER A 527 11.18 40.97 -8.35
C SER A 527 11.73 42.13 -7.53
N ALA A 528 11.15 42.39 -6.34
CA ALA A 528 11.61 43.42 -5.41
C ALA A 528 13.05 43.24 -4.88
N ARG A 529 13.68 42.08 -5.12
CA ARG A 529 15.09 41.81 -4.74
C ARG A 529 16.11 42.24 -5.80
N ARG A 530 15.70 42.92 -6.88
CA ARG A 530 16.56 43.39 -7.98
C ARG A 530 16.24 44.80 -8.50
N GLU A 531 16.30 45.79 -7.63
CA GLU A 531 16.60 47.17 -8.05
C GLU A 531 18.07 47.50 -7.74
N LEU A 532 18.98 47.07 -8.61
CA LEU A 532 20.35 47.60 -8.71
C LEU A 532 21.07 47.07 -9.97
N VAL A 533 21.86 47.95 -10.59
CA VAL A 533 22.68 47.75 -11.80
C VAL A 533 21.90 47.45 -13.10
N PRO A 534 21.59 48.47 -13.91
CA PRO A 534 21.32 48.29 -15.34
C PRO A 534 22.63 48.11 -16.11
N LEU A 535 22.68 47.19 -17.08
CA LEU A 535 23.75 47.07 -18.07
C LEU A 535 23.17 46.76 -19.45
N ASP A 536 23.21 47.79 -20.30
CA ASP A 536 23.26 47.86 -21.76
C ASP A 536 22.26 47.09 -22.65
N ALA A 537 21.74 47.80 -23.63
CA ALA A 537 20.64 47.35 -24.48
C ALA A 537 21.12 46.54 -25.70
N SER A 538 20.71 45.27 -25.77
CA SER A 538 20.55 44.54 -27.03
C SER A 538 19.42 43.51 -26.90
N GLY A 539 18.73 43.18 -28.00
CA GLY A 539 17.55 42.30 -27.97
C GLY A 539 17.81 40.87 -27.46
N LYS A 540 19.07 40.44 -27.36
CA LYS A 540 19.43 39.18 -26.68
C LYS A 540 19.17 39.23 -25.17
N ALA A 541 19.47 40.36 -24.53
CA ALA A 541 19.38 40.50 -23.07
C ALA A 541 17.94 40.30 -22.56
N ASP A 542 16.93 40.65 -23.35
CA ASP A 542 15.52 40.46 -22.97
C ASP A 542 15.08 38.98 -23.09
N GLY A 543 15.61 38.26 -24.09
CA GLY A 543 15.47 36.80 -24.18
C GLY A 543 16.14 36.09 -23.00
N ASP A 544 17.39 36.41 -22.70
CA ASP A 544 18.14 35.85 -21.57
C ASP A 544 17.47 36.20 -20.22
N ARG A 545 16.90 37.41 -20.11
CA ARG A 545 16.07 37.83 -18.97
C ARG A 545 14.81 36.99 -18.84
N ARG A 546 14.04 36.80 -19.93
CA ARG A 546 12.84 35.96 -19.94
C ARG A 546 13.16 34.53 -19.51
N TRP A 547 14.22 33.92 -20.05
CA TRP A 547 14.66 32.59 -19.60
C TRP A 547 15.07 32.58 -18.12
N ALA A 548 15.80 33.60 -17.64
CA ALA A 548 16.17 33.70 -16.23
C ALA A 548 14.96 33.92 -15.29
N GLU A 549 13.89 34.57 -15.75
CA GLU A 549 12.64 34.74 -15.01
C GLU A 549 11.80 33.44 -15.03
N LEU A 550 11.74 32.71 -16.16
CA LEU A 550 11.13 31.38 -16.26
C LEU A 550 11.83 30.35 -15.36
N THR A 551 13.16 30.31 -15.33
CA THR A 551 13.93 29.43 -14.44
C THR A 551 13.70 29.76 -12.97
N ARG A 552 13.44 31.04 -12.62
CA ARG A 552 13.04 31.44 -11.25
C ARG A 552 11.60 31.07 -10.90
N LEU A 553 10.69 31.06 -11.90
CA LEU A 553 9.30 30.64 -11.74
C LEU A 553 9.23 29.13 -11.47
N LEU A 554 9.89 28.32 -12.30
CA LEU A 554 9.98 26.86 -12.09
C LEU A 554 10.90 26.51 -10.89
N GLY A 555 11.79 27.43 -10.50
CA GLY A 555 12.57 27.42 -9.26
C GLY A 555 11.88 28.09 -8.05
N SER A 556 10.54 28.17 -8.04
CA SER A 556 9.78 28.62 -6.87
C SER A 556 9.88 27.64 -5.69
N PRO A 557 9.73 28.11 -4.44
CA PRO A 557 9.20 27.29 -3.35
C PRO A 557 7.68 27.16 -3.53
N GLY A 558 7.08 26.07 -3.03
CA GLY A 558 5.68 25.75 -3.31
C GLY A 558 5.48 25.11 -4.68
N VAL A 559 6.32 24.12 -5.00
CA VAL A 559 6.11 23.23 -6.15
C VAL A 559 5.35 22.01 -5.66
N ILE A 560 4.32 21.60 -6.40
CA ILE A 560 3.51 20.41 -6.09
C ILE A 560 4.21 19.16 -6.63
N ASP A 561 4.58 18.24 -5.72
CA ASP A 561 5.25 16.97 -6.01
C ASP A 561 4.37 15.73 -5.71
N GLU A 562 3.07 15.94 -5.44
CA GLU A 562 2.08 14.89 -5.21
C GLU A 562 0.75 15.15 -5.92
N GLN A 563 0.14 14.09 -6.48
CA GLN A 563 -1.17 14.13 -7.13
C GLN A 563 -2.27 14.73 -6.24
N ARG A 564 -2.28 14.40 -4.94
CA ARG A 564 -3.32 14.86 -4.00
C ARG A 564 -3.33 16.38 -3.81
N ALA A 565 -2.18 17.04 -3.88
CA ALA A 565 -2.12 18.49 -3.79
C ALA A 565 -2.64 19.19 -5.06
N LEU A 566 -2.62 18.52 -6.22
CA LEU A 566 -3.34 18.99 -7.42
C LEU A 566 -4.86 18.79 -7.26
N GLU A 567 -5.29 17.65 -6.71
CA GLU A 567 -6.70 17.38 -6.40
C GLU A 567 -7.28 18.45 -5.45
N THR A 568 -6.56 18.79 -4.37
CA THR A 568 -6.96 19.89 -3.46
C THR A 568 -6.99 21.25 -4.17
N ALA A 569 -5.95 21.61 -4.95
CA ALA A 569 -5.91 22.88 -5.66
C ALA A 569 -7.03 23.04 -6.70
N TRP A 570 -7.46 21.94 -7.32
CA TRP A 570 -8.61 21.90 -8.22
C TRP A 570 -9.94 22.14 -7.48
N LEU A 571 -10.14 21.48 -6.35
CA LEU A 571 -11.35 21.62 -5.51
C LEU A 571 -11.48 23.03 -4.90
N ASP A 572 -10.38 23.59 -4.36
CA ASP A 572 -10.33 24.97 -3.84
C ASP A 572 -10.63 26.00 -4.95
N GLY A 573 -10.16 25.73 -6.17
CA GLY A 573 -10.46 26.50 -7.37
C GLY A 573 -11.96 26.44 -7.74
N ALA A 574 -12.58 25.27 -7.68
CA ALA A 574 -13.98 25.06 -8.00
C ALA A 574 -14.94 25.68 -6.96
N ALA A 575 -14.60 25.61 -5.67
CA ALA A 575 -15.36 26.24 -4.58
C ALA A 575 -15.38 27.78 -4.69
N SER A 576 -14.42 28.38 -5.41
CA SER A 576 -14.26 29.83 -5.55
C SER A 576 -15.23 30.46 -6.56
N ALA A 577 -16.50 30.58 -6.18
CA ALA A 577 -17.54 31.39 -6.83
C ALA A 577 -18.04 30.93 -8.22
N GLY A 578 -18.18 29.61 -8.43
CA GLY A 578 -19.05 29.04 -9.47
C GLY A 578 -18.60 29.21 -10.93
N ALA A 579 -17.40 29.75 -11.16
CA ALA A 579 -16.78 29.84 -12.48
C ALA A 579 -15.31 29.41 -12.36
N ILE A 580 -14.96 28.27 -12.96
CA ILE A 580 -13.60 27.74 -12.93
C ILE A 580 -12.69 28.68 -13.75
N ARG A 581 -11.99 29.57 -13.06
CA ARG A 581 -10.78 30.20 -13.58
C ARG A 581 -9.59 29.33 -13.14
N PRO A 582 -8.89 28.64 -14.07
CA PRO A 582 -7.68 27.93 -13.69
C PRO A 582 -6.66 28.90 -13.11
N ASP A 583 -6.09 28.57 -11.95
CA ASP A 583 -4.90 29.25 -11.43
C ASP A 583 -3.65 28.54 -11.98
N LEU A 584 -2.58 29.29 -12.21
CA LEU A 584 -1.30 28.73 -12.66
C LEU A 584 -0.54 28.18 -11.44
N LEU A 585 -0.19 26.91 -11.50
CA LEU A 585 0.56 26.19 -10.48
C LEU A 585 1.93 25.76 -11.02
N VAL A 586 2.84 25.33 -10.15
CA VAL A 586 4.09 24.67 -10.56
C VAL A 586 4.10 23.27 -9.98
N ALA A 587 4.26 22.26 -10.83
CA ALA A 587 4.32 20.85 -10.45
C ALA A 587 5.71 20.25 -10.77
N THR A 588 6.11 19.19 -10.06
CA THR A 588 7.29 18.38 -10.37
C THR A 588 7.00 16.89 -10.22
N GLY A 589 7.68 16.09 -11.03
CA GLY A 589 7.51 14.65 -11.04
C GLY A 589 8.37 14.05 -12.15
N GLU A 590 8.14 12.78 -12.46
CA GLU A 590 8.71 12.13 -13.63
C GLU A 590 7.65 12.09 -14.74
N ILE A 591 7.91 12.76 -15.87
CA ILE A 591 7.02 12.70 -17.02
C ILE A 591 7.29 11.39 -17.77
N ALA A 592 6.23 10.70 -18.18
CA ALA A 592 6.27 9.58 -19.12
C ALA A 592 5.58 10.01 -20.43
N LEU A 593 6.29 9.89 -21.55
CA LEU A 593 5.77 10.33 -22.85
C LEU A 593 4.76 9.32 -23.41
N GLY A 594 3.57 9.80 -23.80
CA GLY A 594 2.63 8.99 -24.57
C GLY A 594 3.16 8.79 -25.99
N LEU A 595 3.24 7.53 -26.43
CA LEU A 595 3.59 7.16 -27.81
C LEU A 595 2.30 6.83 -28.57
N ASP A 596 2.24 7.15 -29.87
CA ASP A 596 1.07 6.82 -30.70
C ASP A 596 0.85 5.29 -30.73
N PRO A 597 -0.34 4.78 -30.32
CA PRO A 597 -0.64 3.36 -30.35
C PRO A 597 -0.52 2.71 -31.74
N ARG A 598 -0.82 3.43 -32.83
CA ARG A 598 -0.73 2.86 -34.20
C ARG A 598 0.72 2.63 -34.60
N THR A 599 1.56 3.67 -34.50
CA THR A 599 3.00 3.59 -34.78
C THR A 599 3.70 2.60 -33.84
N LEU A 600 3.24 2.45 -32.59
CA LEU A 600 3.74 1.43 -31.67
C LEU A 600 3.37 0.00 -32.11
N LEU A 601 2.16 -0.23 -32.62
CA LEU A 601 1.77 -1.51 -33.19
C LEU A 601 2.55 -1.83 -34.48
N GLU A 602 2.79 -0.86 -35.36
CA GLU A 602 3.68 -1.01 -36.52
C GLU A 602 5.09 -1.44 -36.11
N ALA A 603 5.68 -0.76 -35.11
CA ALA A 603 7.01 -1.08 -34.61
C ALA A 603 7.06 -2.47 -33.94
N LEU A 604 6.03 -2.86 -33.19
CA LEU A 604 5.90 -4.21 -32.62
C LEU A 604 5.79 -5.29 -33.72
N ILE A 605 4.99 -5.06 -34.77
CA ILE A 605 4.90 -5.98 -35.91
C ILE A 605 6.28 -6.15 -36.56
N ALA A 606 6.97 -5.05 -36.88
CA ALA A 606 8.29 -5.08 -37.52
C ALA A 606 9.34 -5.82 -36.67
N VAL A 607 9.31 -5.64 -35.34
CA VAL A 607 10.24 -6.27 -34.40
C VAL A 607 9.93 -7.75 -34.16
N VAL A 608 8.66 -8.16 -34.16
CA VAL A 608 8.22 -9.55 -33.94
C VAL A 608 8.20 -10.38 -35.24
N GLN A 609 8.14 -9.75 -36.41
CA GLN A 609 8.07 -10.39 -37.73
C GLN A 609 9.04 -11.56 -37.98
N PRO A 610 10.31 -11.56 -37.50
CA PRO A 610 11.22 -12.67 -37.69
C PRO A 610 10.75 -13.99 -37.05
N LEU A 611 9.99 -13.93 -35.95
CA LEU A 611 9.50 -15.12 -35.23
C LEU A 611 8.37 -15.85 -35.96
N ALA A 612 7.58 -15.14 -36.76
CA ALA A 612 6.45 -15.71 -37.50
C ALA A 612 6.86 -16.75 -38.57
N ARG A 613 8.16 -16.86 -38.89
CA ARG A 613 8.71 -17.93 -39.73
C ARG A 613 8.87 -19.28 -39.00
N ALA A 614 8.79 -19.28 -37.67
CA ALA A 614 8.99 -20.46 -36.82
C ALA A 614 7.73 -20.88 -36.07
N ASP A 615 6.74 -19.99 -35.91
CA ASP A 615 5.50 -20.24 -35.17
C ASP A 615 4.28 -19.68 -35.94
N ASN A 616 3.38 -20.59 -36.33
CA ASN A 616 2.15 -20.26 -37.05
C ASN A 616 1.18 -19.41 -36.22
N ALA A 617 1.14 -19.58 -34.89
CA ALA A 617 0.28 -18.80 -34.01
C ALA A 617 0.79 -17.35 -33.91
N VAL A 618 2.11 -17.15 -33.86
CA VAL A 618 2.72 -15.82 -33.96
C VAL A 618 2.38 -15.16 -35.31
N ASN A 619 2.40 -15.93 -36.41
CA ASN A 619 1.99 -15.41 -37.71
C ASN A 619 0.52 -14.98 -37.73
N GLU A 620 -0.41 -15.80 -37.22
CA GLU A 620 -1.84 -15.45 -37.10
C GLU A 620 -2.05 -14.19 -36.24
N ALA A 621 -1.30 -14.06 -35.14
CA ALA A 621 -1.34 -12.87 -34.30
C ALA A 621 -0.83 -11.60 -35.02
N LEU A 622 0.17 -11.72 -35.90
CA LEU A 622 0.65 -10.60 -36.72
C LEU A 622 -0.32 -10.21 -37.84
N GLU A 623 -0.96 -11.16 -38.54
CA GLU A 623 -1.98 -10.81 -39.53
C GLU A 623 -3.21 -10.16 -38.85
N SER A 624 -3.60 -10.65 -37.67
CA SER A 624 -4.61 -10.01 -36.81
C SER A 624 -4.22 -8.59 -36.37
N ALA A 625 -2.92 -8.29 -36.30
CA ALA A 625 -2.42 -6.96 -35.97
C ALA A 625 -2.36 -6.02 -37.18
N ARG A 626 -2.02 -6.53 -38.37
CA ARG A 626 -2.08 -5.77 -39.63
C ARG A 626 -3.52 -5.38 -39.98
N ALA A 627 -4.47 -6.30 -39.86
CA ALA A 627 -5.90 -6.00 -40.09
C ALA A 627 -6.44 -4.89 -39.17
N ALA A 628 -5.91 -4.77 -37.95
CA ALA A 628 -6.24 -3.67 -37.04
C ALA A 628 -5.63 -2.33 -37.47
N LEU A 629 -4.49 -2.32 -38.17
CA LEU A 629 -3.87 -1.12 -38.75
C LEU A 629 -4.46 -0.72 -40.10
N GLU A 630 -4.92 -1.67 -40.91
CA GLU A 630 -5.65 -1.41 -42.17
C GLU A 630 -6.99 -0.70 -41.91
N ASN A 631 -7.64 -1.00 -40.79
CA ASN A 631 -8.81 -0.25 -40.34
C ASN A 631 -8.39 1.08 -39.69
N GLU A 632 -8.50 2.18 -40.44
CA GLU A 632 -8.27 3.54 -39.95
C GLU A 632 -9.10 3.88 -38.68
N TRP A 633 -10.29 3.30 -38.55
CA TRP A 633 -11.23 3.57 -37.46
C TRP A 633 -11.00 2.70 -36.21
N SER A 634 -9.94 1.86 -36.19
CA SER A 634 -9.54 1.11 -35.01
C SER A 634 -9.22 2.03 -33.82
N SER A 635 -9.98 1.88 -32.74
CA SER A 635 -9.78 2.65 -31.49
C SER A 635 -8.48 2.24 -30.78
N ALA A 636 -7.96 3.11 -29.92
CA ALA A 636 -6.82 2.77 -29.04
C ALA A 636 -7.06 1.47 -28.24
N ARG A 637 -8.27 1.28 -27.68
CA ARG A 637 -8.64 0.04 -26.97
C ARG A 637 -8.61 -1.20 -27.86
N THR A 638 -8.92 -1.06 -29.15
CA THR A 638 -8.82 -2.14 -30.14
C THR A 638 -7.35 -2.54 -30.35
N ILE A 639 -6.47 -1.54 -30.44
CA ILE A 639 -5.03 -1.73 -30.56
C ILE A 639 -4.44 -2.37 -29.29
N ASP A 640 -4.86 -1.91 -28.10
CA ASP A 640 -4.42 -2.48 -26.81
C ASP A 640 -4.76 -3.98 -26.70
N VAL A 641 -5.97 -4.38 -27.11
CA VAL A 641 -6.41 -5.79 -27.13
C VAL A 641 -5.58 -6.62 -28.12
N VAL A 642 -5.23 -6.06 -29.28
CA VAL A 642 -4.38 -6.71 -30.27
C VAL A 642 -2.93 -6.86 -29.78
N VAL A 643 -2.38 -5.83 -29.13
CA VAL A 643 -1.07 -5.89 -28.47
C VAL A 643 -1.07 -6.94 -27.36
N ALA A 644 -2.15 -7.05 -26.58
CA ALA A 644 -2.30 -8.08 -25.55
C ALA A 644 -2.35 -9.50 -26.14
N LYS A 645 -3.10 -9.74 -27.25
CA LYS A 645 -3.09 -11.03 -27.98
C LYS A 645 -1.68 -11.37 -28.48
N LEU A 646 -0.97 -10.40 -29.07
CA LEU A 646 0.39 -10.60 -29.58
C LEU A 646 1.37 -10.93 -28.44
N LYS A 647 1.29 -10.20 -27.32
CA LYS A 647 2.07 -10.46 -26.10
C LYS A 647 1.85 -11.86 -25.55
N GLU A 648 0.58 -12.29 -25.45
CA GLU A 648 0.23 -13.62 -24.96
C GLU A 648 0.84 -14.72 -25.85
N VAL A 649 0.65 -14.63 -27.17
CA VAL A 649 1.15 -15.66 -28.10
C VAL A 649 2.68 -15.73 -28.10
N VAL A 650 3.37 -14.58 -28.18
CA VAL A 650 4.84 -14.53 -28.16
C VAL A 650 5.41 -15.06 -26.82
N SER A 651 4.73 -14.82 -25.70
CA SER A 651 5.16 -15.30 -24.37
C SER A 651 4.88 -16.78 -24.12
N ARG A 652 4.06 -17.44 -24.96
CA ARG A 652 3.85 -18.90 -24.92
C ARG A 652 4.96 -19.66 -25.67
N GLY A 653 5.49 -19.10 -26.75
CA GLY A 653 6.48 -19.76 -27.61
C GLY A 653 7.94 -19.65 -27.13
N GLN A 654 8.28 -18.64 -26.32
CA GLN A 654 9.59 -18.44 -25.70
C GLN A 654 9.44 -17.89 -24.28
N ARG A 655 10.47 -18.04 -23.43
CA ARG A 655 10.48 -17.54 -22.05
C ARG A 655 10.18 -16.03 -22.02
N GLU A 656 9.39 -15.59 -21.04
CA GLU A 656 8.82 -14.22 -20.90
C GLU A 656 9.85 -13.08 -21.07
N SER A 657 11.12 -13.36 -20.76
CA SER A 657 12.28 -12.50 -21.03
C SER A 657 12.37 -11.95 -22.46
N SER A 658 11.76 -12.61 -23.44
CA SER A 658 11.75 -12.18 -24.84
C SER A 658 10.79 -11.01 -25.11
N TRP A 659 9.57 -11.03 -24.57
CA TRP A 659 8.57 -9.99 -24.90
C TRP A 659 9.01 -8.59 -24.46
N ALA A 660 9.46 -8.44 -23.21
CA ALA A 660 9.88 -7.13 -22.68
C ALA A 660 11.01 -6.48 -23.51
N ARG A 661 11.88 -7.31 -24.13
CA ARG A 661 12.94 -6.84 -25.02
C ARG A 661 12.40 -6.38 -26.38
N PHE A 662 11.40 -7.06 -26.94
CA PHE A 662 10.71 -6.61 -28.15
C PHE A 662 9.90 -5.33 -27.90
N GLU A 663 9.20 -5.24 -26.77
CA GLU A 663 8.42 -4.07 -26.37
C GLU A 663 9.30 -2.83 -26.16
N SER A 664 10.46 -2.97 -25.51
CA SER A 664 11.45 -1.89 -25.35
C SER A 664 12.09 -1.48 -26.69
N ASN A 665 12.46 -2.44 -27.55
CA ASN A 665 12.98 -2.14 -28.89
C ASN A 665 11.94 -1.39 -29.74
N ALA A 666 10.67 -1.80 -29.71
CA ALA A 666 9.60 -1.15 -30.46
C ALA A 666 9.34 0.28 -29.96
N ARG A 667 9.18 0.49 -28.64
CA ARG A 667 9.03 1.82 -28.04
C ARG A 667 10.16 2.76 -28.43
N ARG A 668 11.41 2.27 -28.40
CA ARG A 668 12.59 3.04 -28.82
C ARG A 668 12.48 3.52 -30.27
N LEU A 669 12.08 2.67 -31.21
CA LEU A 669 11.91 3.05 -32.63
C LEU A 669 10.83 4.12 -32.84
N VAL A 670 9.74 4.06 -32.06
CA VAL A 670 8.65 5.05 -32.09
C VAL A 670 9.11 6.39 -31.50
N LEU A 671 9.88 6.35 -30.41
CA LEU A 671 10.48 7.52 -29.77
C LEU A 671 11.53 8.19 -30.66
N GLU A 672 12.40 7.43 -31.33
CA GLU A 672 13.36 7.93 -32.33
C GLU A 672 12.66 8.62 -33.51
N ARG A 673 11.42 8.22 -33.85
CA ARG A 673 10.54 8.90 -34.82
C ARG A 673 9.75 10.10 -34.27
N ARG A 674 9.83 10.39 -32.96
CA ARG A 674 9.00 11.41 -32.25
C ARG A 674 7.48 11.23 -32.48
N ALA A 675 7.02 9.99 -32.59
CA ALA A 675 5.62 9.65 -32.81
C ALA A 675 4.85 9.55 -31.49
N PHE A 676 4.45 10.70 -30.96
CA PHE A 676 3.74 10.84 -29.69
C PHE A 676 2.20 10.72 -29.84
N ASP A 677 1.51 10.39 -28.75
CA ASP A 677 0.03 10.31 -28.70
C ASP A 677 -0.58 11.73 -28.75
N MET A 678 -1.14 12.12 -29.89
CA MET A 678 -1.67 13.47 -30.13
C MET A 678 -3.18 13.57 -29.82
N ARG A 679 -3.61 14.69 -29.25
CA ARG A 679 -5.02 15.06 -29.01
C ARG A 679 -5.26 16.52 -29.36
N THR A 680 -6.40 16.83 -29.96
CA THR A 680 -6.81 18.22 -30.24
C THR A 680 -7.74 18.70 -29.12
N LEU A 681 -7.20 19.43 -28.14
CA LEU A 681 -7.90 19.85 -26.91
C LEU A 681 -7.72 21.34 -26.67
N LEU A 682 -8.73 21.99 -26.08
CA LEU A 682 -8.76 23.43 -25.80
C LEU A 682 -8.40 24.32 -27.01
N GLY A 683 -8.69 23.85 -28.23
CA GLY A 683 -8.43 24.58 -29.47
C GLY A 683 -7.02 24.43 -30.06
N GLY A 684 -6.17 23.53 -29.53
CA GLY A 684 -4.82 23.28 -30.05
C GLY A 684 -4.41 21.81 -30.01
N GLU A 685 -3.35 21.47 -30.75
CA GLU A 685 -2.75 20.14 -30.71
C GLU A 685 -1.87 19.96 -29.46
N GLN A 686 -2.14 18.90 -28.71
CA GLN A 686 -1.45 18.51 -27.49
C GLN A 686 -0.86 17.11 -27.62
N ILE A 687 0.37 16.94 -27.16
CA ILE A 687 0.99 15.65 -26.85
C ILE A 687 0.45 15.20 -25.50
N ARG A 688 -0.14 14.01 -25.44
CA ARG A 688 -0.57 13.36 -24.20
C ARG A 688 0.64 12.75 -23.49
N THR A 689 0.81 13.05 -22.21
CA THR A 689 1.83 12.46 -21.34
C THR A 689 1.23 12.13 -19.98
N THR A 690 1.97 11.39 -19.13
CA THR A 690 1.58 11.14 -17.74
C THR A 690 2.66 11.70 -16.82
N LEU A 691 2.29 12.64 -15.94
CA LEU A 691 3.17 13.13 -14.89
C LEU A 691 3.02 12.24 -13.65
N HIS A 692 4.05 11.45 -13.36
CA HIS A 692 4.10 10.56 -12.21
C HIS A 692 4.73 11.24 -11.00
N PHE A 693 4.18 10.95 -9.82
CA PHE A 693 4.61 11.52 -8.54
C PHE A 693 5.20 10.43 -7.63
N GLY A 694 6.40 10.68 -7.12
CA GLY A 694 7.12 9.78 -6.22
C GLY A 694 7.40 8.37 -6.78
N PRO A 695 7.81 7.42 -5.92
CA PRO A 695 7.98 6.01 -6.28
C PRO A 695 6.65 5.24 -6.37
N SER A 696 5.50 5.86 -6.06
CA SER A 696 4.18 5.22 -6.01
C SER A 696 3.54 4.98 -7.38
N HIS A 697 4.18 5.40 -8.48
CA HIS A 697 3.71 5.31 -9.87
C HIS A 697 2.33 5.95 -10.18
N SER A 698 1.60 6.45 -9.19
CA SER A 698 0.48 7.38 -9.31
C SER A 698 0.82 8.52 -10.26
N GLY A 699 0.03 8.71 -11.32
CA GLY A 699 0.30 9.71 -12.34
C GLY A 699 -0.95 10.30 -12.96
N VAL A 700 -0.90 11.60 -13.21
CA VAL A 700 -1.98 12.42 -13.77
C VAL A 700 -1.67 12.71 -15.23
N VAL A 701 -2.71 12.76 -16.08
CA VAL A 701 -2.54 13.13 -17.49
C VAL A 701 -2.10 14.59 -17.60
N LEU A 702 -0.98 14.79 -18.31
CA LEU A 702 -0.37 16.10 -18.58
C LEU A 702 -0.29 16.31 -20.10
N TYR A 703 -0.94 17.36 -20.57
CA TYR A 703 -0.93 17.80 -21.96
C TYR A 703 0.18 18.81 -22.19
N LEU A 704 1.03 18.54 -23.18
CA LEU A 704 2.10 19.43 -23.65
C LEU A 704 1.76 19.93 -25.07
N PRO A 705 1.94 21.22 -25.42
CA PRO A 705 1.64 21.69 -26.77
C PRO A 705 2.53 21.03 -27.83
N SER A 706 2.01 20.84 -29.05
CA SER A 706 2.75 20.24 -30.18
C SER A 706 4.10 20.92 -30.48
N ALA A 707 4.25 22.20 -30.14
CA ALA A 707 5.52 22.96 -30.22
C ALA A 707 6.69 22.36 -29.39
N LEU A 708 6.42 21.46 -28.45
CA LEU A 708 7.44 20.70 -27.72
C LEU A 708 7.97 19.48 -28.49
N LYS A 709 7.29 19.02 -29.55
CA LYS A 709 7.58 17.75 -30.26
C LYS A 709 9.06 17.55 -30.61
N ASP A 710 9.71 18.58 -31.16
CA ASP A 710 11.11 18.51 -31.59
C ASP A 710 12.12 18.84 -30.48
N ARG A 711 11.65 19.45 -29.37
CA ARG A 711 12.47 19.86 -28.23
C ARG A 711 12.49 18.86 -27.08
N LEU A 712 11.53 17.94 -27.02
CA LEU A 712 11.53 16.85 -26.05
C LEU A 712 12.80 15.99 -26.21
N PRO A 713 13.44 15.57 -25.10
CA PRO A 713 14.58 14.65 -25.17
C PRO A 713 14.10 13.23 -25.52
N LEU A 714 14.99 12.42 -26.10
CA LEU A 714 14.69 11.03 -26.48
C LEU A 714 14.81 10.07 -25.28
N PHE A 715 14.05 10.33 -24.22
CA PHE A 715 13.84 9.43 -23.09
C PHE A 715 12.34 9.15 -22.93
N GLU A 716 11.96 7.89 -22.70
CA GLU A 716 10.55 7.54 -22.42
C GLU A 716 10.05 8.18 -21.13
N ARG A 717 10.94 8.31 -20.14
CA ARG A 717 10.67 8.91 -18.83
C ARG A 717 11.82 9.84 -18.40
N PHE A 718 11.51 10.99 -17.81
CA PHE A 718 12.52 11.90 -17.23
C PHE A 718 11.94 12.85 -16.17
N PRO A 719 12.73 13.31 -15.18
CA PRO A 719 12.25 14.23 -14.16
C PRO A 719 12.09 15.66 -14.69
N VAL A 720 10.99 16.33 -14.32
CA VAL A 720 10.60 17.65 -14.82
C VAL A 720 10.11 18.59 -13.72
N ARG A 721 10.09 19.89 -14.03
CA ARG A 721 9.19 20.87 -13.42
C ARG A 721 8.35 21.51 -14.52
N ALA A 722 7.04 21.63 -14.30
CA ALA A 722 6.12 22.23 -15.26
C ALA A 722 5.30 23.34 -14.58
N ALA A 723 5.09 24.46 -15.27
CA ALA A 723 4.04 25.40 -14.90
C ALA A 723 2.75 24.90 -15.57
N VAL A 724 1.72 24.60 -14.78
CA VAL A 724 0.51 23.90 -15.22
C VAL A 724 -0.75 24.62 -14.78
N GLU A 725 -1.76 24.59 -15.63
CA GLU A 725 -3.15 24.87 -15.24
C GLU A 725 -3.91 23.55 -15.07
N ILE A 726 -4.83 23.50 -14.11
CA ILE A 726 -5.74 22.36 -13.94
C ILE A 726 -7.06 22.68 -14.63
N HIS A 727 -7.49 21.80 -15.54
CA HIS A 727 -8.77 21.87 -16.24
C HIS A 727 -9.62 20.63 -15.89
N PRO A 728 -10.97 20.72 -15.89
CA PRO A 728 -11.82 19.53 -15.81
C PRO A 728 -11.49 18.53 -16.93
N SER A 729 -11.80 17.25 -16.74
CA SER A 729 -11.41 16.20 -17.69
C SER A 729 -11.84 16.50 -19.14
N GLN A 730 -10.95 16.25 -20.11
CA GLN A 730 -11.14 16.62 -21.53
C GLN A 730 -11.23 15.40 -22.48
N ASP A 731 -10.56 14.29 -22.15
CA ASP A 731 -10.59 13.01 -22.87
C ASP A 731 -11.20 11.92 -21.96
N ALA A 732 -12.22 11.20 -22.44
CA ALA A 732 -12.88 10.11 -21.70
C ALA A 732 -11.98 8.87 -21.44
N LEU A 733 -10.72 8.91 -21.88
CA LEU A 733 -9.66 7.97 -21.52
C LEU A 733 -8.75 8.47 -20.38
N GLU A 734 -9.03 9.65 -19.80
CA GLU A 734 -8.39 10.11 -18.55
C GLU A 734 -8.90 9.30 -17.34
N PRO A 735 -8.02 8.84 -16.44
CA PRO A 735 -8.43 8.11 -15.23
C PRO A 735 -8.75 9.06 -14.05
N GLN A 736 -8.60 10.38 -14.21
CA GLN A 736 -8.95 11.41 -13.24
C GLN A 736 -10.08 12.31 -13.77
N SER A 737 -10.81 12.97 -12.88
CA SER A 737 -11.84 13.97 -13.25
C SER A 737 -11.26 15.32 -13.72
N PHE A 738 -9.93 15.43 -13.83
CA PHE A 738 -9.20 16.64 -14.21
C PHE A 738 -7.93 16.27 -15.00
N GLY A 739 -7.51 17.17 -15.89
CA GLY A 739 -6.28 17.08 -16.67
C GLY A 739 -5.38 18.30 -16.46
N LEU A 740 -4.07 18.12 -16.61
CA LEU A 740 -3.09 19.20 -16.49
C LEU A 740 -2.70 19.71 -17.88
N PHE A 741 -2.57 21.03 -18.05
CA PHE A 741 -2.09 21.65 -19.29
C PHE A 741 -0.82 22.47 -19.01
N ALA A 742 0.27 22.16 -19.70
CA ALA A 742 1.57 22.82 -19.50
C ALA A 742 1.67 24.17 -20.22
N TYR A 743 1.99 25.22 -19.46
CA TYR A 743 2.35 26.56 -19.94
C TYR A 743 3.85 26.86 -19.85
N ALA A 744 4.62 26.04 -19.12
CA ALA A 744 6.07 25.93 -19.25
C ALA A 744 6.55 24.54 -18.82
N LEU A 745 7.68 24.08 -19.37
CA LEU A 745 8.29 22.79 -19.04
C LEU A 745 9.82 22.92 -18.96
N ALA A 746 10.40 22.44 -17.87
CA ALA A 746 11.84 22.28 -17.69
C ALA A 746 12.20 20.85 -17.28
N ARG A 747 13.29 20.31 -17.84
CA ARG A 747 13.93 19.09 -17.35
C ARG A 747 14.71 19.39 -16.08
N ARG A 748 14.60 18.53 -15.07
CA ARG A 748 15.50 18.50 -13.92
C ARG A 748 16.74 17.69 -14.31
N ILE A 749 17.91 18.26 -14.12
CA ILE A 749 19.19 17.59 -14.28
C ILE A 749 19.81 17.49 -12.88
N PRO A 750 19.89 16.29 -12.26
CA PRO A 750 20.53 16.12 -10.98
C PRO A 750 22.00 16.52 -11.12
N LYS A 751 22.46 17.45 -10.28
CA LYS A 751 23.84 17.94 -10.35
C LYS A 751 24.79 16.78 -10.05
N PRO A 752 25.73 16.42 -10.94
CA PRO A 752 26.63 15.29 -10.72
C PRO A 752 27.44 15.54 -9.44
N THR A 753 27.42 14.57 -8.54
CA THR A 753 28.27 14.55 -7.35
C THR A 753 29.72 14.48 -7.82
N ALA A 754 30.56 15.41 -7.39
CA ALA A 754 31.99 15.31 -7.61
C ALA A 754 32.52 14.15 -6.75
N THR A 755 33.12 13.16 -7.40
CA THR A 755 33.68 11.94 -6.82
C THR A 755 35.01 12.17 -6.10
#